data_AF-A0A2K6LHX2-F1
#
_entry.id   AF-A0A2K6LHX2-F1
#
_cell.length_a   1.000
_cell.length_b   1.000
_cell.length_c   1.000
_cell.angle_alpha   90.00
_cell.angle_beta   90.00
_cell.angle_gamma   90.00
#
_symmetry.space_group_name_H-M   'P 1'
#
loop_
_entity.id
_entity.type
_entity.pdbx_description
1 polymer ?
#
loop_
_entity_poly.entity_id
_entity_poly.type
_entity_poly.pdbx_seq_one_letter_code
_entity_poly.pdbx_strand_id
1 'polypeptide(L)'
;MPLHIGDFVWDSKVHSLESSLNIFSLPPIKGGTEHLYFSLVLSFHWPAFSSIRLELWINLRCEFLQSKKSSEEIAQYIQSYKGFVDITGEHFVNSWVQRELPMASAYCNDSIFAYEELRLDSFKDWPWESEVGAAALAKAGLFYTGIKDIVQCFSCGRCLEKWQEGDDPLEDHTRCFPNCPFLQNMKSSVGSDSRPSEETTSESHLEDSIAVDPIVPEVAQGEAQWFQEAKNLNEQLRAAYTSASFRHMSLLDISSDLTTDHLLGCDLSIASKHISKPVQEPLVLPEVFASLNSVMCVEGEAGSGKTVLLKKIAFLWASGCCPLLNRFQLVFYLSLSSTRPDQGLVNIICDQLLEKEVSVTEMCMRNILQQLKNQVLFLLDDYKEICSVPQVIGKLIQKNHLSRTCLLIAVRTDRARDIRRYLETILEIKAFPFYNTIFILRKLFSHNMTRLQKFMIYFRKNESLQKIQKTPLFVAAVCAHWFQYPFDPSFYDVAVFKSYMERLFLRNKVTAELLKATVSSCGELALKGFFSCCFEFNDDDLTEAGVDEDEDLTMCLMSKFTAQRLRPSYQFLSPAFQEFLAGMRLIELLDSDRQEHQDLGLYYLKQINSPMMTVSAYNNFLNYVSSLPSTKAGPKIVSHLLHLVDNKESLENISENDDYLKHQPEISLKMQLIRGLWQICPQAYFSMVSEHLLVLALNIAYQSNTVAACSPLVLQFLQGRTLTLKVLNLQYFFDHPESLSLLRSIHVSIKGNKTSPRFDFSVLEACLDKSQAPTIDQDYASAFEPMNEWEQNLAEKEDNVKSYMAIQRRAPPDLSTGYWKLSPKQYKIPCLEVHVNGIDAVDQEMLEILMTVFSASQRIELHLNHSGGFIESIRPALELSKASVTKCSISKLELSAAEEELLLTLPSLESLELSGTIQSQDQIFPNLDKFLCLKELSVDLKGNINVFSVIPEEFPNFHHMEKLLIQISADCDPSKLVKLIQNSPNLHVFHLKCNFFSDFESLMTALASCKKLTEIKFSDSFFEAVPFVAILPNFISLKILNLAGQHFPDEETSEKFAYILGSLSNLEELILPTGDAIYQVAKLIIQQCQQLHCLRVLSFFQTLNDDSVVEIAKVAINGGFQKLENLNLSINHKITEEGYRNFFQALDNMPNLQELNISRHFTECIKAQATTVKSLSQCVLRLPSLIRLNMLSWLLDADDIALLNVMKERHPQSKYLTILQKWILPFSPIIQK
;
A
#
# COMPACT_ATOMS: atom_id res chain seq x y z
N MET A 1 -6.61 -22.41 -40.27
CA MET A 1 -6.17 -23.79 -39.99
C MET A 1 -5.19 -23.73 -38.82
N PRO A 2 -5.50 -24.37 -37.69
CA PRO A 2 -4.81 -24.16 -36.42
C PRO A 2 -3.57 -25.04 -36.32
N LEU A 3 -2.52 -24.55 -35.68
CA LEU A 3 -1.37 -25.34 -35.23
C LEU A 3 -1.17 -25.13 -33.73
N HIS A 4 -1.38 -26.25 -33.04
CA HIS A 4 -1.16 -26.64 -31.65
C HIS A 4 -0.16 -25.80 -30.83
N ILE A 5 -0.65 -25.35 -29.66
CA ILE A 5 0.14 -24.94 -28.50
C ILE A 5 0.43 -26.23 -27.71
N GLY A 6 1.72 -26.56 -27.58
CA GLY A 6 2.21 -27.70 -26.80
C GLY A 6 2.31 -27.40 -25.31
N ASP A 7 2.14 -28.47 -24.55
CA ASP A 7 2.10 -28.58 -23.09
C ASP A 7 3.35 -28.00 -22.39
N PHE A 8 3.14 -27.14 -21.39
CA PHE A 8 4.12 -26.83 -20.36
C PHE A 8 3.70 -27.52 -19.05
N VAL A 9 4.41 -28.61 -18.76
CA VAL A 9 4.42 -29.34 -17.50
C VAL A 9 4.95 -28.40 -16.40
N TRP A 10 4.17 -28.22 -15.33
CA TRP A 10 4.62 -27.57 -14.10
C TRP A 10 5.57 -28.50 -13.33
N ASP A 11 6.85 -28.16 -13.32
CA ASP A 11 7.86 -28.84 -12.53
C ASP A 11 7.73 -28.43 -11.06
N SER A 12 7.43 -29.42 -10.22
CA SER A 12 7.12 -29.31 -8.81
C SER A 12 8.38 -29.12 -7.96
N LYS A 13 8.86 -27.87 -7.81
CA LYS A 13 9.81 -27.47 -6.76
C LYS A 13 9.55 -26.03 -6.29
N VAL A 14 8.41 -25.83 -5.64
CA VAL A 14 8.12 -24.66 -4.77
C VAL A 14 7.63 -25.18 -3.43
N HIS A 15 8.55 -25.74 -2.63
CA HIS A 15 8.35 -26.01 -1.21
C HIS A 15 9.39 -25.22 -0.42
N SER A 16 9.18 -23.91 -0.27
CA SER A 16 9.77 -23.12 0.83
C SER A 16 9.09 -21.74 1.03
N LEU A 17 7.82 -21.57 0.62
CA LEU A 17 7.08 -20.29 0.72
C LEU A 17 5.83 -20.38 1.62
N GLU A 18 5.77 -21.35 2.53
CA GLU A 18 4.63 -21.54 3.44
C GLU A 18 4.87 -21.12 4.90
N SER A 19 6.03 -20.54 5.25
CA SER A 19 6.34 -20.21 6.65
C SER A 19 6.17 -18.73 7.07
N SER A 20 5.64 -17.85 6.22
CA SER A 20 5.37 -16.44 6.57
C SER A 20 3.90 -15.99 6.39
N LEU A 21 2.97 -16.93 6.27
CA LEU A 21 1.53 -16.70 6.07
C LEU A 21 0.68 -16.81 7.35
N ASN A 22 1.22 -16.46 8.52
CA ASN A 22 0.48 -16.50 9.79
C ASN A 22 0.49 -15.15 10.53
N ILE A 23 -0.44 -14.26 10.20
CA ILE A 23 -0.93 -13.22 11.12
C ILE A 23 -2.47 -13.14 11.00
N PHE A 24 -3.14 -14.18 11.49
CA PHE A 24 -4.45 -14.12 12.13
C PHE A 24 -4.45 -15.14 13.27
N SER A 25 -3.65 -14.87 14.30
CA SER A 25 -3.72 -15.56 15.59
C SER A 25 -4.18 -14.56 16.65
N LEU A 26 -5.49 -14.52 16.90
CA LEU A 26 -6.07 -13.97 18.14
C LEU A 26 -5.96 -15.03 19.26
N PRO A 27 -5.92 -14.63 20.55
CA PRO A 27 -5.44 -15.47 21.65
C PRO A 27 -6.39 -16.67 21.93
N PRO A 28 -5.87 -17.75 22.53
CA PRO A 28 -6.60 -19.01 22.64
C PRO A 28 -7.71 -18.90 23.70
N ILE A 29 -8.96 -18.84 23.27
CA ILE A 29 -10.10 -19.18 24.11
C ILE A 29 -10.28 -20.69 24.03
N LYS A 30 -9.92 -21.39 25.11
CA LYS A 30 -10.06 -22.83 25.26
C LYS A 30 -11.53 -23.24 25.10
N GLY A 31 -11.80 -24.11 24.13
CA GLY A 31 -12.91 -25.06 24.15
C GLY A 31 -13.86 -24.99 22.95
N GLY A 32 -13.69 -25.93 22.01
CA GLY A 32 -14.77 -26.41 21.14
C GLY A 32 -14.68 -26.02 19.66
N THR A 33 -14.38 -27.04 18.85
CA THR A 33 -14.75 -27.24 17.42
C THR A 33 -14.16 -26.33 16.34
N GLU A 34 -13.20 -26.89 15.60
CA GLU A 34 -12.85 -26.53 14.22
C GLU A 34 -13.95 -26.99 13.25
N HIS A 35 -14.61 -26.05 12.57
CA HIS A 35 -15.33 -26.23 11.29
C HIS A 35 -15.76 -24.82 10.83
N LEU A 36 -15.08 -24.19 9.87
CA LEU A 36 -15.59 -23.01 9.14
C LEU A 36 -14.64 -22.54 8.01
N TYR A 37 -14.27 -23.40 7.07
CA TYR A 37 -13.78 -23.00 5.74
C TYR A 37 -14.24 -24.04 4.73
N PHE A 38 -14.83 -23.60 3.60
CA PHE A 38 -15.64 -24.35 2.61
C PHE A 38 -17.13 -24.58 2.96
N SER A 39 -17.94 -23.51 2.88
CA SER A 39 -19.41 -23.59 2.85
C SER A 39 -20.08 -22.50 1.98
N LEU A 40 -19.41 -22.02 0.93
CA LEU A 40 -19.91 -20.87 0.14
C LEU A 40 -20.14 -21.14 -1.36
N VAL A 41 -20.10 -22.39 -1.81
CA VAL A 41 -20.54 -22.78 -3.18
C VAL A 41 -21.53 -23.95 -3.19
N LEU A 42 -21.90 -24.53 -2.04
CA LEU A 42 -22.84 -25.66 -1.95
C LEU A 42 -23.97 -25.43 -0.92
N SER A 43 -24.75 -24.36 -1.07
CA SER A 43 -25.94 -24.13 -0.25
C SER A 43 -27.17 -23.69 -1.05
N PHE A 44 -27.48 -24.42 -2.13
CA PHE A 44 -28.88 -24.63 -2.55
C PHE A 44 -29.49 -25.88 -1.91
N HIS A 45 -29.16 -26.11 -0.64
CA HIS A 45 -30.02 -26.83 0.29
C HIS A 45 -30.38 -25.83 1.37
N TRP A 46 -31.58 -25.23 1.26
CA TRP A 46 -32.19 -24.46 2.32
C TRP A 46 -32.18 -25.31 3.61
N PRO A 47 -31.39 -24.97 4.64
CA PRO A 47 -31.51 -25.62 5.95
C PRO A 47 -32.86 -25.27 6.59
N ALA A 48 -33.45 -24.15 6.17
CA ALA A 48 -34.82 -23.79 6.50
C ALA A 48 -35.84 -24.84 6.03
N PHE A 49 -35.58 -25.63 4.97
CA PHE A 49 -36.54 -26.62 4.50
C PHE A 49 -36.64 -27.85 5.40
N SER A 50 -35.59 -28.22 6.14
CA SER A 50 -35.68 -29.28 7.15
C SER A 50 -36.42 -28.79 8.40
N SER A 51 -36.24 -27.52 8.79
CA SER A 51 -37.01 -26.86 9.85
C SER A 51 -38.48 -26.65 9.45
N ILE A 52 -38.77 -26.22 8.22
CA ILE A 52 -40.13 -26.09 7.66
C ILE A 52 -40.80 -27.46 7.53
N ARG A 53 -40.05 -28.54 7.22
CA ARG A 53 -40.58 -29.92 7.27
C ARG A 53 -40.95 -30.34 8.69
N LEU A 54 -40.20 -29.91 9.70
CA LEU A 54 -40.55 -30.10 11.11
C LEU A 54 -41.75 -29.22 11.53
N GLU A 55 -41.84 -27.97 11.06
CA GLU A 55 -42.97 -27.06 11.29
C GLU A 55 -44.28 -27.58 10.67
N LEU A 56 -44.20 -28.11 9.45
CA LEU A 56 -45.31 -28.82 8.79
C LEU A 56 -45.75 -30.04 9.62
N TRP A 57 -44.82 -30.71 10.28
CA TRP A 57 -45.13 -31.86 11.14
C TRP A 57 -45.71 -31.50 12.52
N ILE A 58 -45.32 -30.35 13.10
CA ILE A 58 -45.73 -29.93 14.45
C ILE A 58 -47.00 -29.07 14.45
N ASN A 59 -47.20 -28.21 13.43
CA ASN A 59 -48.30 -27.22 13.41
C ASN A 59 -49.50 -27.58 12.53
N LEU A 60 -49.46 -28.71 11.79
CA LEU A 60 -50.71 -29.35 11.39
C LEU A 60 -51.35 -29.86 12.69
N ARG A 61 -52.68 -29.79 12.81
CA ARG A 61 -53.46 -30.50 13.85
C ARG A 61 -53.28 -32.00 13.67
N CYS A 62 -52.06 -32.48 13.87
CA CYS A 62 -51.61 -33.81 13.59
C CYS A 62 -52.22 -34.68 14.69
N GLU A 63 -53.33 -35.33 14.37
CA GLU A 63 -54.03 -36.23 15.29
C GLU A 63 -53.05 -37.25 15.90
N PHE A 64 -52.04 -37.66 15.12
CA PHE A 64 -50.96 -38.52 15.60
C PHE A 64 -50.10 -37.88 16.70
N LEU A 65 -49.69 -36.62 16.54
CA LEU A 65 -48.85 -35.92 17.53
C LEU A 65 -49.66 -35.59 18.80
N GLN A 66 -50.91 -35.16 18.63
CA GLN A 66 -51.86 -34.94 19.73
C GLN A 66 -52.24 -36.25 20.45
N SER A 67 -52.20 -37.40 19.75
CA SER A 67 -52.42 -38.72 20.37
C SER A 67 -51.21 -39.24 21.16
N LYS A 68 -50.01 -38.68 20.93
CA LYS A 68 -48.73 -39.18 21.47
C LYS A 68 -48.09 -38.25 22.50
N LYS A 69 -48.42 -36.96 22.49
CA LYS A 69 -47.81 -35.91 23.33
C LYS A 69 -48.89 -35.06 24.01
N SER A 70 -48.66 -34.68 25.27
CA SER A 70 -49.62 -33.87 26.02
C SER A 70 -49.64 -32.41 25.54
N SER A 71 -50.73 -31.69 25.83
CA SER A 71 -50.84 -30.26 25.49
C SER A 71 -49.77 -29.40 26.17
N GLU A 72 -49.30 -29.78 27.35
CA GLU A 72 -48.21 -29.11 28.06
C GLU A 72 -46.83 -29.39 27.45
N GLU A 73 -46.58 -30.62 26.98
CA GLU A 73 -45.35 -30.92 26.22
C GLU A 73 -45.34 -30.12 24.91
N ILE A 74 -46.46 -30.08 24.20
CA ILE A 74 -46.59 -29.29 22.96
C ILE A 74 -46.40 -27.79 23.26
N ALA A 75 -46.96 -27.27 24.35
CA ALA A 75 -46.75 -25.88 24.76
C ALA A 75 -45.30 -25.57 25.15
N GLN A 76 -44.59 -26.51 25.79
CA GLN A 76 -43.15 -26.39 26.07
C GLN A 76 -42.29 -26.45 24.80
N TYR A 77 -42.66 -27.28 23.82
CA TYR A 77 -42.02 -27.30 22.50
C TYR A 77 -42.24 -25.97 21.76
N ILE A 78 -43.46 -25.41 21.81
CA ILE A 78 -43.77 -24.09 21.25
C ILE A 78 -43.02 -22.98 21.98
N GLN A 79 -42.90 -23.04 23.31
CA GLN A 79 -42.13 -22.06 24.11
C GLN A 79 -40.61 -22.13 23.89
N SER A 80 -40.07 -23.31 23.55
CA SER A 80 -38.65 -23.49 23.24
C SER A 80 -38.32 -23.21 21.76
N TYR A 81 -39.33 -23.08 20.91
CA TYR A 81 -39.20 -22.76 19.50
C TYR A 81 -39.11 -21.24 19.29
N LYS A 82 -38.06 -20.78 18.60
CA LYS A 82 -37.84 -19.36 18.26
C LYS A 82 -38.38 -18.96 16.87
N GLY A 83 -39.23 -19.78 16.23
CA GLY A 83 -39.78 -19.54 14.89
C GLY A 83 -41.28 -19.22 14.87
N PHE A 84 -41.68 -18.40 13.89
CA PHE A 84 -43.01 -17.86 13.55
C PHE A 84 -44.13 -17.92 14.62
N VAL A 85 -44.39 -16.79 15.28
CA VAL A 85 -45.53 -16.61 16.20
C VAL A 85 -46.85 -16.47 15.41
N ASP A 86 -47.90 -17.19 15.81
CA ASP A 86 -49.25 -17.19 15.19
C ASP A 86 -49.32 -17.66 13.71
N ILE A 87 -48.34 -18.45 13.23
CA ILE A 87 -48.30 -18.98 11.85
C ILE A 87 -48.32 -20.51 11.88
N THR A 88 -49.24 -21.13 11.14
CA THR A 88 -49.36 -22.58 11.00
C THR A 88 -48.77 -23.08 9.68
N GLY A 89 -48.46 -24.38 9.59
CA GLY A 89 -48.01 -25.00 8.35
C GLY A 89 -48.98 -24.81 7.17
N GLU A 90 -50.28 -24.66 7.45
CA GLU A 90 -51.31 -24.38 6.44
C GLU A 90 -51.09 -23.05 5.69
N HIS A 91 -50.51 -22.03 6.33
CA HIS A 91 -50.22 -20.75 5.68
C HIS A 91 -49.19 -20.86 4.55
N PHE A 92 -48.32 -21.88 4.57
CA PHE A 92 -47.35 -22.13 3.51
C PHE A 92 -47.91 -23.00 2.37
N VAL A 93 -49.02 -23.70 2.62
CA VAL A 93 -49.63 -24.69 1.70
C VAL A 93 -50.86 -24.11 1.00
N ASN A 94 -51.64 -23.27 1.68
CA ASN A 94 -52.83 -22.59 1.16
C ASN A 94 -52.48 -21.28 0.40
N SER A 95 -51.52 -21.34 -0.50
CA SER A 95 -51.22 -20.24 -1.40
C SER A 95 -52.30 -20.14 -2.48
N TRP A 96 -52.82 -18.94 -2.76
CA TRP A 96 -53.78 -18.70 -3.85
C TRP A 96 -53.19 -18.90 -5.26
N VAL A 97 -51.92 -19.30 -5.35
CA VAL A 97 -51.20 -19.63 -6.57
C VAL A 97 -51.53 -21.08 -6.97
N GLN A 98 -52.12 -21.28 -8.15
CA GLN A 98 -52.12 -22.60 -8.78
C GLN A 98 -50.67 -23.01 -9.02
N ARG A 99 -50.24 -24.11 -8.39
CA ARG A 99 -49.02 -24.81 -8.80
C ARG A 99 -49.26 -25.46 -10.15
N GLU A 100 -49.28 -24.68 -11.22
CA GLU A 100 -48.76 -25.22 -12.47
C GLU A 100 -47.28 -25.45 -12.23
N LEU A 101 -46.94 -26.69 -11.87
CA LEU A 101 -45.61 -27.21 -12.11
C LEU A 101 -45.59 -27.62 -13.57
N PRO A 102 -45.08 -26.81 -14.51
CA PRO A 102 -44.17 -27.39 -15.45
C PRO A 102 -42.92 -27.74 -14.63
N MET A 103 -42.87 -28.95 -14.07
CA MET A 103 -41.59 -29.58 -13.67
C MET A 103 -40.64 -29.80 -14.87
N ALA A 104 -40.92 -29.15 -16.02
CA ALA A 104 -40.25 -29.33 -17.30
C ALA A 104 -39.72 -28.02 -17.93
N SER A 105 -39.75 -26.84 -17.27
CA SER A 105 -39.08 -25.65 -17.83
C SER A 105 -38.29 -24.77 -16.86
N ALA A 106 -38.29 -25.05 -15.56
CA ALA A 106 -37.32 -24.47 -14.63
C ALA A 106 -36.00 -25.27 -14.62
N TYR A 107 -35.47 -25.58 -15.79
CA TYR A 107 -34.05 -25.94 -15.91
C TYR A 107 -33.27 -24.65 -16.07
N CYS A 108 -32.80 -24.13 -14.94
CA CYS A 108 -31.66 -23.24 -14.94
C CYS A 108 -30.51 -23.96 -15.68
N ASN A 109 -30.16 -23.45 -16.87
CA ASN A 109 -28.84 -23.65 -17.46
C ASN A 109 -27.73 -22.90 -16.69
N ASP A 110 -27.98 -22.51 -15.43
CA ASP A 110 -27.06 -21.74 -14.57
C ASP A 110 -26.26 -22.61 -13.59
N SER A 111 -26.29 -23.94 -13.72
CA SER A 111 -25.31 -24.79 -13.01
C SER A 111 -23.96 -24.70 -13.72
N ILE A 112 -22.90 -24.33 -12.99
CA ILE A 112 -21.52 -24.36 -13.52
C ILE A 112 -21.14 -25.74 -14.05
N PHE A 113 -21.79 -26.80 -13.54
CA PHE A 113 -21.60 -28.18 -13.94
C PHE A 113 -22.40 -28.57 -15.20
N ALA A 114 -22.98 -27.62 -15.94
CA ALA A 114 -23.54 -27.87 -17.27
C ALA A 114 -22.45 -28.22 -18.30
N TYR A 115 -21.23 -27.70 -18.12
CA TYR A 115 -20.06 -28.02 -18.94
C TYR A 115 -19.36 -29.29 -18.43
N GLU A 116 -19.07 -30.24 -19.32
CA GLU A 116 -18.46 -31.54 -18.99
C GLU A 116 -17.07 -31.39 -18.38
N GLU A 117 -16.28 -30.43 -18.88
CA GLU A 117 -14.92 -30.13 -18.39
C GLU A 117 -14.93 -29.77 -16.90
N LEU A 118 -15.91 -28.99 -16.44
CA LEU A 118 -16.07 -28.61 -15.03
C LEU A 118 -16.59 -29.75 -14.16
N ARG A 119 -17.36 -30.69 -14.73
CA ARG A 119 -17.72 -31.94 -14.04
C ARG A 119 -16.50 -32.83 -13.85
N LEU A 120 -15.66 -32.96 -14.87
CA LEU A 120 -14.43 -33.74 -14.81
C LEU A 120 -13.47 -33.19 -13.74
N ASP A 121 -13.33 -31.86 -13.68
CA ASP A 121 -12.50 -31.16 -12.69
C ASP A 121 -12.93 -31.42 -11.23
N SER A 122 -14.19 -31.79 -10.98
CA SER A 122 -14.67 -32.10 -9.64
C SER A 122 -14.10 -33.40 -9.06
N PHE A 123 -13.58 -34.30 -9.90
CA PHE A 123 -13.06 -35.62 -9.49
C PHE A 123 -11.58 -35.61 -9.09
N LYS A 124 -10.98 -34.45 -8.80
CA LYS A 124 -9.56 -34.33 -8.39
C LYS A 124 -9.22 -35.10 -7.12
N ASP A 125 -10.17 -35.17 -6.18
CA ASP A 125 -10.05 -35.91 -4.91
C ASP A 125 -10.91 -37.20 -4.90
N TRP A 126 -11.20 -37.78 -6.07
CA TRP A 126 -12.02 -38.99 -6.17
C TRP A 126 -11.35 -40.17 -5.43
N PRO A 127 -12.07 -40.96 -4.60
CA PRO A 127 -11.47 -42.01 -3.79
C PRO A 127 -10.79 -43.07 -4.66
N TRP A 128 -9.53 -43.39 -4.34
CA TRP A 128 -8.75 -44.43 -5.04
C TRP A 128 -9.37 -45.83 -4.91
N GLU A 129 -10.23 -46.05 -3.91
CA GLU A 129 -10.98 -47.29 -3.65
C GLU A 129 -12.16 -47.48 -4.63
N SER A 130 -12.54 -46.43 -5.38
CA SER A 130 -13.65 -46.47 -6.34
C SER A 130 -13.13 -46.61 -7.77
N GLU A 131 -13.22 -47.82 -8.32
CA GLU A 131 -12.59 -48.20 -9.59
C GLU A 131 -13.32 -47.70 -10.87
N VAL A 132 -14.42 -46.96 -10.71
CA VAL A 132 -15.16 -46.33 -11.83
C VAL A 132 -14.46 -45.05 -12.29
N GLY A 133 -14.18 -44.95 -13.59
CA GLY A 133 -13.46 -43.82 -14.18
C GLY A 133 -14.21 -42.48 -14.11
N ALA A 134 -13.56 -41.45 -13.57
CA ALA A 134 -14.08 -40.07 -13.47
C ALA A 134 -14.64 -39.49 -14.78
N ALA A 135 -14.03 -39.84 -15.93
CA ALA A 135 -14.51 -39.40 -17.23
C ALA A 135 -15.86 -40.00 -17.62
N ALA A 136 -16.12 -41.26 -17.26
CA ALA A 136 -17.40 -41.91 -17.52
C ALA A 136 -18.51 -41.30 -16.65
N LEU A 137 -18.19 -40.98 -15.38
CA LEU A 137 -19.10 -40.29 -14.46
C LEU A 137 -19.44 -38.87 -14.96
N ALA A 138 -18.43 -38.10 -15.39
CA ALA A 138 -18.62 -36.76 -15.96
C ALA A 138 -19.49 -36.77 -17.23
N LYS A 139 -19.27 -37.75 -18.10
CA LYS A 139 -20.03 -37.96 -19.35
C LYS A 139 -21.47 -38.39 -19.11
N ALA A 140 -21.73 -39.13 -18.02
CA ALA A 140 -23.08 -39.47 -17.56
C ALA A 140 -23.82 -38.28 -16.91
N GLY A 141 -23.23 -37.08 -16.93
CA GLY A 141 -23.83 -35.88 -16.37
C GLY A 141 -23.68 -35.79 -14.84
N LEU A 142 -22.72 -36.52 -14.26
CA LEU A 142 -22.48 -36.60 -12.82
C LEU A 142 -21.21 -35.81 -12.46
N PHE A 143 -21.20 -35.16 -11.30
CA PHE A 143 -20.01 -34.53 -10.72
C PHE A 143 -19.80 -35.02 -9.30
N TYR A 144 -18.56 -34.99 -8.82
CA TYR A 144 -18.22 -35.49 -7.49
C TYR A 144 -18.68 -34.53 -6.39
N THR A 145 -19.27 -35.08 -5.32
CA THR A 145 -19.75 -34.29 -4.18
C THR A 145 -18.68 -34.02 -3.13
N GLY A 146 -17.49 -34.63 -3.24
CA GLY A 146 -16.42 -34.53 -2.24
C GLY A 146 -16.61 -35.44 -1.01
N ILE A 147 -17.66 -36.26 -0.97
CA ILE A 147 -17.98 -37.15 0.15
C ILE A 147 -18.01 -38.59 -0.35
N LYS A 148 -17.08 -39.43 0.15
CA LYS A 148 -16.98 -40.87 -0.20
C LYS A 148 -17.02 -41.08 -1.72
N ASP A 149 -17.81 -42.01 -2.23
CA ASP A 149 -18.02 -42.29 -3.65
C ASP A 149 -19.34 -41.67 -4.17
N ILE A 150 -19.85 -40.63 -3.51
CA ILE A 150 -21.14 -40.03 -3.86
C ILE A 150 -20.96 -39.04 -5.01
N VAL A 151 -21.70 -39.23 -6.10
CA VAL A 151 -21.75 -38.32 -7.25
C VAL A 151 -23.16 -37.80 -7.47
N GLN A 152 -23.30 -36.61 -8.04
CA GLN A 152 -24.60 -35.96 -8.24
C GLN A 152 -24.80 -35.51 -9.68
N CYS A 153 -26.01 -35.66 -10.22
CA CYS A 153 -26.31 -35.18 -11.57
C CYS A 153 -26.51 -33.66 -11.62
N PHE A 154 -25.87 -32.97 -12.57
CA PHE A 154 -26.03 -31.51 -12.75
C PHE A 154 -27.44 -31.10 -13.20
N SER A 155 -28.16 -32.01 -13.87
CA SER A 155 -29.49 -31.77 -14.43
C SER A 155 -30.58 -32.18 -13.45
N CYS A 156 -30.70 -33.47 -13.10
CA CYS A 156 -31.77 -33.90 -12.20
C CYS A 156 -31.47 -33.70 -10.70
N GLY A 157 -30.24 -33.31 -10.34
CA GLY A 157 -29.84 -33.04 -8.96
C GLY A 157 -29.79 -34.27 -8.05
N ARG A 158 -29.95 -35.49 -8.57
CA ARG A 158 -29.98 -36.72 -7.77
C ARG A 158 -28.60 -37.34 -7.60
N CYS A 159 -28.39 -37.99 -6.46
CA CYS A 159 -27.12 -38.60 -6.09
C CYS A 159 -27.10 -40.12 -6.34
N LEU A 160 -25.93 -40.65 -6.66
CA LEU A 160 -25.61 -42.06 -6.81
C LEU A 160 -24.38 -42.37 -5.93
N GLU A 161 -24.36 -43.53 -5.30
CA GLU A 161 -23.32 -43.99 -4.37
C GLU A 161 -23.19 -45.52 -4.43
N LYS A 162 -22.12 -46.08 -3.85
CA LYS A 162 -21.73 -47.51 -3.81
C LYS A 162 -21.30 -48.08 -5.17
N TRP A 163 -20.43 -47.36 -5.86
CA TRP A 163 -19.88 -47.75 -7.15
C TRP A 163 -18.96 -48.99 -7.03
N GLN A 164 -19.16 -49.99 -7.88
CA GLN A 164 -18.36 -51.21 -7.98
C GLN A 164 -17.59 -51.32 -9.30
N GLU A 165 -16.56 -52.16 -9.33
CA GLU A 165 -15.81 -52.48 -10.53
C GLU A 165 -16.73 -53.08 -11.61
N GLY A 166 -16.86 -52.39 -12.74
CA GLY A 166 -17.71 -52.80 -13.87
C GLY A 166 -19.07 -52.09 -13.96
N ASP A 167 -19.42 -51.21 -13.03
CA ASP A 167 -20.63 -50.37 -13.13
C ASP A 167 -20.54 -49.39 -14.31
N ASP A 168 -21.63 -49.21 -15.06
CA ASP A 168 -21.76 -48.20 -16.12
C ASP A 168 -22.53 -46.98 -15.58
N PRO A 169 -21.87 -45.83 -15.37
CA PRO A 169 -22.50 -44.63 -14.83
C PRO A 169 -23.70 -44.12 -15.61
N LEU A 170 -23.72 -44.32 -16.93
CA LEU A 170 -24.81 -43.85 -17.78
C LEU A 170 -26.01 -44.80 -17.67
N GLU A 171 -25.78 -46.11 -17.66
CA GLU A 171 -26.85 -47.10 -17.46
C GLU A 171 -27.42 -47.02 -16.04
N ASP A 172 -26.59 -46.86 -15.02
CA ASP A 172 -27.04 -46.74 -13.63
C ASP A 172 -27.81 -45.45 -13.37
N HIS A 173 -27.36 -44.33 -13.95
CA HIS A 173 -28.13 -43.09 -13.93
C HIS A 173 -29.47 -43.26 -14.66
N THR A 174 -29.49 -43.99 -15.77
CA THR A 174 -30.73 -44.27 -16.53
C THR A 174 -31.68 -45.20 -15.79
N ARG A 175 -31.16 -46.20 -15.08
CA ARG A 175 -31.92 -47.18 -14.30
C ARG A 175 -32.52 -46.56 -13.04
N CYS A 176 -31.71 -45.82 -12.29
CA CYS A 176 -32.14 -45.20 -11.04
C CYS A 176 -33.05 -43.99 -11.30
N PHE A 177 -32.77 -43.20 -12.35
CA PHE A 177 -33.43 -41.92 -12.60
C PHE A 177 -33.83 -41.74 -14.08
N PRO A 178 -34.75 -42.56 -14.61
CA PRO A 178 -35.12 -42.57 -16.03
C PRO A 178 -35.76 -41.27 -16.53
N ASN A 179 -36.30 -40.43 -15.62
CA ASN A 179 -36.95 -39.16 -15.93
C ASN A 179 -35.99 -37.96 -15.87
N CYS A 180 -34.68 -38.18 -15.79
CA CYS A 180 -33.67 -37.11 -15.81
C CYS A 180 -33.66 -36.39 -17.17
N PRO A 181 -33.81 -35.05 -17.24
CA PRO A 181 -33.88 -34.34 -18.52
C PRO A 181 -32.60 -34.38 -19.35
N PHE A 182 -31.43 -34.48 -18.73
CA PHE A 182 -30.18 -34.78 -19.43
C PHE A 182 -30.25 -36.12 -20.19
N LEU A 183 -30.79 -37.17 -19.56
CA LEU A 183 -30.93 -38.50 -20.17
C LEU A 183 -32.04 -38.55 -21.24
N GLN A 184 -33.13 -37.82 -21.04
CA GLN A 184 -34.22 -37.69 -22.01
C GLN A 184 -33.75 -36.96 -23.28
N ASN A 185 -32.93 -35.90 -23.12
CA ASN A 185 -32.33 -35.18 -24.24
C ASN A 185 -31.28 -36.02 -24.99
N MET A 186 -30.57 -36.94 -24.31
CA MET A 186 -29.72 -37.92 -25.00
C MET A 186 -30.53 -38.92 -25.81
N LYS A 187 -31.66 -39.43 -25.30
CA LYS A 187 -32.52 -40.41 -25.99
C LYS A 187 -33.26 -39.82 -27.19
N SER A 188 -33.66 -38.55 -27.15
CA SER A 188 -34.32 -37.85 -28.26
C SER A 188 -33.37 -37.54 -29.44
N SER A 189 -32.06 -37.67 -29.25
CA SER A 189 -31.06 -37.45 -30.30
C SER A 189 -30.80 -38.65 -31.24
N VAL A 190 -31.45 -39.81 -31.03
CA VAL A 190 -31.17 -41.06 -31.77
C VAL A 190 -32.37 -41.63 -32.55
N GLY A 191 -33.48 -40.88 -32.73
CA GLY A 191 -34.71 -41.40 -33.38
C GLY A 191 -35.39 -40.46 -34.39
N SER A 192 -34.97 -40.57 -35.66
CA SER A 192 -35.70 -40.35 -36.93
C SER A 192 -36.58 -39.11 -37.19
N ASP A 193 -36.16 -38.36 -38.21
CA ASP A 193 -36.93 -37.81 -39.34
C ASP A 193 -38.43 -38.17 -39.45
N SER A 194 -39.30 -37.16 -39.46
CA SER A 194 -40.27 -36.84 -40.53
C SER A 194 -41.27 -35.74 -40.10
N ARG A 195 -41.43 -34.74 -40.97
CA ARG A 195 -42.50 -33.72 -41.03
C ARG A 195 -43.50 -34.16 -42.14
N PRO A 196 -44.66 -33.49 -42.45
CA PRO A 196 -45.20 -32.20 -41.95
C PRO A 196 -46.75 -32.13 -41.73
N SER A 197 -47.23 -30.94 -41.29
CA SER A 197 -48.47 -30.16 -41.65
C SER A 197 -49.87 -30.85 -41.64
N GLU A 198 -51.06 -30.24 -41.47
CA GLU A 198 -51.61 -28.90 -41.70
C GLU A 198 -53.07 -28.83 -41.15
N GLU A 199 -53.46 -27.67 -40.60
CA GLU A 199 -54.73 -26.93 -40.83
C GLU A 199 -56.20 -27.45 -40.63
N THR A 200 -56.99 -26.50 -40.10
CA THR A 200 -58.37 -26.05 -40.45
C THR A 200 -59.68 -26.61 -39.82
N THR A 201 -60.49 -25.62 -39.41
CA THR A 201 -61.97 -25.43 -39.57
C THR A 201 -63.00 -25.99 -38.56
N SER A 202 -63.52 -25.06 -37.74
CA SER A 202 -64.92 -24.57 -37.58
C SER A 202 -66.13 -25.51 -37.36
N GLU A 203 -66.79 -25.24 -36.22
CA GLU A 203 -68.24 -25.02 -35.97
C GLU A 203 -69.29 -26.14 -36.17
N SER A 204 -70.06 -26.46 -35.11
CA SER A 204 -71.42 -25.93 -34.86
C SER A 204 -72.31 -26.82 -33.94
N HIS A 205 -72.86 -26.18 -32.90
CA HIS A 205 -74.20 -26.27 -32.28
C HIS A 205 -74.96 -27.59 -32.05
N LEU A 206 -75.43 -27.83 -30.80
CA LEU A 206 -76.85 -27.69 -30.41
C LEU A 206 -77.07 -27.85 -28.88
N GLU A 207 -78.05 -27.09 -28.41
CA GLU A 207 -78.52 -26.82 -27.05
C GLU A 207 -79.12 -28.04 -26.33
N ASP A 208 -79.10 -28.06 -24.99
CA ASP A 208 -80.33 -27.77 -24.23
C ASP A 208 -80.10 -27.67 -22.72
N SER A 209 -80.71 -26.61 -22.18
CA SER A 209 -80.74 -26.20 -20.78
C SER A 209 -81.92 -26.81 -20.02
N ILE A 210 -81.73 -27.17 -18.74
CA ILE A 210 -82.79 -27.05 -17.72
C ILE A 210 -82.17 -26.55 -16.41
N ALA A 211 -82.64 -25.39 -15.97
CA ALA A 211 -82.37 -24.78 -14.68
C ALA A 211 -83.23 -25.39 -13.57
N VAL A 212 -82.67 -25.53 -12.36
CA VAL A 212 -83.39 -25.43 -11.08
C VAL A 212 -82.41 -24.90 -10.03
N ASP A 213 -82.66 -23.68 -9.54
CA ASP A 213 -82.04 -23.15 -8.31
C ASP A 213 -82.48 -23.96 -7.08
N PRO A 214 -81.64 -23.99 -6.03
CA PRO A 214 -82.21 -23.58 -4.76
C PRO A 214 -81.32 -22.56 -4.02
N ILE A 215 -82.01 -21.47 -3.66
CA ILE A 215 -81.78 -20.55 -2.55
C ILE A 215 -80.84 -21.09 -1.45
N VAL A 216 -79.76 -20.34 -1.17
CA VAL A 216 -78.85 -20.51 -0.01
C VAL A 216 -78.68 -19.13 0.68
N PRO A 217 -78.54 -19.04 2.02
CA PRO A 217 -78.86 -17.85 2.80
C PRO A 217 -77.86 -16.69 2.69
N GLU A 218 -78.37 -15.45 2.80
CA GLU A 218 -77.71 -14.13 2.73
C GLU A 218 -76.53 -13.89 3.73
N VAL A 219 -76.14 -14.86 4.56
CA VAL A 219 -74.99 -14.71 5.47
C VAL A 219 -73.67 -15.21 4.84
N ALA A 220 -73.74 -16.02 3.77
CA ALA A 220 -72.56 -16.56 3.06
C ALA A 220 -72.02 -15.63 1.95
N GLN A 221 -72.76 -14.59 1.54
CA GLN A 221 -72.35 -13.69 0.45
C GLN A 221 -71.19 -12.76 0.83
N GLY A 222 -71.11 -12.34 2.10
CA GLY A 222 -70.03 -11.46 2.58
C GLY A 222 -68.66 -12.13 2.59
N GLU A 223 -68.59 -13.43 2.95
CA GLU A 223 -67.34 -14.19 3.02
C GLU A 223 -66.76 -14.57 1.64
N ALA A 224 -67.63 -14.87 0.67
CA ALA A 224 -67.19 -15.19 -0.70
C ALA A 224 -66.68 -13.96 -1.47
N GLN A 225 -67.24 -12.78 -1.19
CA GLN A 225 -66.92 -11.55 -1.94
C GLN A 225 -65.53 -11.00 -1.59
N TRP A 226 -65.20 -10.81 -0.29
CA TRP A 226 -63.88 -10.28 0.09
C TRP A 226 -62.75 -11.22 -0.33
N PHE A 227 -63.00 -12.54 -0.32
CA PHE A 227 -62.03 -13.55 -0.71
C PHE A 227 -61.71 -13.48 -2.21
N GLN A 228 -62.73 -13.37 -3.06
CA GLN A 228 -62.55 -13.23 -4.50
C GLN A 228 -61.87 -11.90 -4.87
N GLU A 229 -62.22 -10.81 -4.19
CA GLU A 229 -61.58 -9.50 -4.36
C GLU A 229 -60.11 -9.52 -3.93
N ALA A 230 -59.80 -10.16 -2.80
CA ALA A 230 -58.42 -10.33 -2.34
C ALA A 230 -57.58 -11.20 -3.29
N LYS A 231 -58.18 -12.24 -3.88
CA LYS A 231 -57.52 -13.08 -4.90
C LYS A 231 -57.20 -12.30 -6.17
N ASN A 232 -58.14 -11.49 -6.67
CA ASN A 232 -57.90 -10.63 -7.83
C ASN A 232 -56.77 -9.61 -7.54
N LEU A 233 -56.78 -9.00 -6.35
CA LEU A 233 -55.72 -8.10 -5.91
C LEU A 233 -54.35 -8.80 -5.84
N ASN A 234 -54.30 -10.06 -5.39
CA ASN A 234 -53.07 -10.86 -5.39
C ASN A 234 -52.50 -11.01 -6.81
N GLU A 235 -53.33 -11.43 -7.77
CA GLU A 235 -52.91 -11.65 -9.17
C GLU A 235 -52.36 -10.37 -9.80
N GLN A 236 -53.04 -9.24 -9.58
CA GLN A 236 -52.61 -7.93 -10.07
C GLN A 236 -51.28 -7.48 -9.48
N LEU A 237 -51.10 -7.61 -8.15
CA LEU A 237 -49.84 -7.27 -7.49
C LEU A 237 -48.69 -8.13 -8.01
N ARG A 238 -48.93 -9.44 -8.22
CA ARG A 238 -47.92 -10.33 -8.80
C ARG A 238 -47.55 -9.92 -10.22
N ALA A 239 -48.52 -9.56 -11.06
CA ALA A 239 -48.28 -9.06 -12.41
C ALA A 239 -47.47 -7.74 -12.39
N ALA A 240 -47.84 -6.80 -11.51
CA ALA A 240 -47.15 -5.52 -11.36
C ALA A 240 -45.67 -5.71 -11.01
N TYR A 241 -45.35 -6.54 -10.01
CA TYR A 241 -43.97 -6.76 -9.56
C TYR A 241 -43.14 -7.65 -10.48
N THR A 242 -43.77 -8.48 -11.32
CA THR A 242 -43.06 -9.27 -12.33
C THR A 242 -42.83 -8.49 -13.63
N SER A 243 -43.47 -7.33 -13.82
CA SER A 243 -43.27 -6.47 -14.99
C SER A 243 -41.83 -5.95 -15.11
N ALA A 244 -41.38 -5.68 -16.35
CA ALA A 244 -40.07 -5.08 -16.60
C ALA A 244 -39.94 -3.68 -15.98
N SER A 245 -41.03 -2.91 -15.94
CA SER A 245 -41.05 -1.56 -15.37
C SER A 245 -40.70 -1.52 -13.87
N PHE A 246 -41.12 -2.54 -13.11
CA PHE A 246 -40.81 -2.65 -11.69
C PHE A 246 -39.37 -3.14 -11.42
N ARG A 247 -38.86 -4.03 -12.28
CA ARG A 247 -37.51 -4.60 -12.21
C ARG A 247 -36.43 -3.59 -12.61
N HIS A 248 -36.74 -2.72 -13.58
CA HIS A 248 -35.85 -1.63 -13.93
C HIS A 248 -35.64 -0.68 -12.74
N MET A 249 -34.37 -0.40 -12.47
CA MET A 249 -33.92 0.48 -11.40
C MET A 249 -33.27 1.70 -12.03
N SER A 250 -33.83 2.88 -11.86
CA SER A 250 -33.25 4.16 -12.33
C SER A 250 -32.04 4.61 -11.49
N LEU A 251 -31.23 3.67 -10.97
CA LEU A 251 -30.02 3.98 -10.19
C LEU A 251 -28.92 4.63 -11.05
N LEU A 252 -29.03 4.53 -12.39
CA LEU A 252 -27.97 4.92 -13.31
C LEU A 252 -28.32 6.08 -14.24
N ASP A 253 -29.57 6.32 -14.66
CA ASP A 253 -29.90 7.22 -15.78
C ASP A 253 -28.93 7.07 -17.00
N ILE A 254 -28.26 5.92 -17.13
CA ILE A 254 -27.34 5.61 -18.24
C ILE A 254 -28.18 4.92 -19.30
N SER A 255 -28.73 5.70 -20.24
CA SER A 255 -29.43 5.24 -21.44
C SER A 255 -30.61 4.28 -21.21
N SER A 256 -31.61 4.30 -22.08
CA SER A 256 -32.75 3.37 -22.06
C SER A 256 -32.37 1.90 -22.29
N ASP A 257 -31.12 1.62 -22.66
CA ASP A 257 -30.74 0.36 -23.31
C ASP A 257 -30.00 -0.63 -22.40
N LEU A 258 -29.70 -0.26 -21.13
CA LEU A 258 -28.94 -1.11 -20.21
C LEU A 258 -29.80 -1.65 -19.05
N THR A 259 -30.01 -2.97 -19.02
CA THR A 259 -30.84 -3.65 -18.02
C THR A 259 -30.19 -3.64 -16.64
N THR A 260 -30.68 -2.78 -15.75
CA THR A 260 -30.31 -2.69 -14.32
C THR A 260 -30.79 -3.87 -13.46
N ASP A 261 -31.49 -4.82 -14.06
CA ASP A 261 -32.09 -6.00 -13.41
C ASP A 261 -31.07 -6.84 -12.63
N HIS A 262 -29.77 -6.74 -13.00
CA HIS A 262 -28.68 -7.44 -12.33
C HIS A 262 -28.45 -7.02 -10.86
N LEU A 263 -28.91 -5.83 -10.44
CA LEU A 263 -28.82 -5.39 -9.04
C LEU A 263 -29.75 -6.16 -8.10
N LEU A 264 -30.89 -6.65 -8.60
CA LEU A 264 -31.82 -7.50 -7.82
C LEU A 264 -31.21 -8.87 -7.50
N GLY A 265 -30.21 -9.31 -8.27
CA GLY A 265 -29.47 -10.56 -8.03
C GLY A 265 -28.43 -10.47 -6.91
N CYS A 266 -28.03 -9.27 -6.49
CA CYS A 266 -27.01 -9.10 -5.45
C CYS A 266 -27.62 -9.27 -4.05
N ASP A 267 -26.88 -9.91 -3.14
CA ASP A 267 -27.27 -10.04 -1.73
C ASP A 267 -26.61 -8.96 -0.88
N LEU A 268 -27.38 -8.28 -0.05
CA LEU A 268 -26.87 -7.27 0.87
C LEU A 268 -26.41 -7.94 2.17
N SER A 269 -25.34 -7.42 2.77
CA SER A 269 -24.94 -7.81 4.13
C SER A 269 -25.87 -7.13 5.14
N ILE A 270 -26.63 -7.93 5.89
CA ILE A 270 -27.64 -7.47 6.85
C ILE A 270 -27.25 -8.00 8.23
N ALA A 271 -27.44 -7.19 9.26
CA ALA A 271 -27.30 -7.61 10.65
C ALA A 271 -28.54 -7.23 11.45
N SER A 272 -28.95 -8.09 12.39
CA SER A 272 -29.97 -7.75 13.38
C SER A 272 -29.36 -6.92 14.50
N LYS A 273 -30.02 -5.83 14.86
CA LYS A 273 -29.64 -4.95 15.97
C LYS A 273 -30.71 -5.03 17.04
N HIS A 274 -30.34 -5.54 18.21
CA HIS A 274 -31.27 -5.64 19.33
C HIS A 274 -31.52 -4.27 19.96
N ILE A 275 -32.78 -3.96 20.29
CA ILE A 275 -33.15 -2.63 20.81
C ILE A 275 -32.52 -2.36 22.19
N SER A 276 -32.35 -3.40 23.00
CA SER A 276 -31.86 -3.35 24.39
C SER A 276 -30.43 -3.85 24.62
N LYS A 277 -29.76 -4.45 23.62
CA LYS A 277 -28.39 -4.98 23.76
C LYS A 277 -27.50 -4.48 22.61
N PRO A 278 -26.22 -4.18 22.85
CA PRO A 278 -25.29 -3.76 21.80
C PRO A 278 -24.84 -4.90 20.86
N VAL A 279 -25.24 -6.14 21.12
CA VAL A 279 -24.90 -7.31 20.30
C VAL A 279 -25.56 -7.20 18.92
N GLN A 280 -24.75 -7.33 17.88
CA GLN A 280 -25.20 -7.40 16.49
C GLN A 280 -25.02 -8.83 16.01
N GLU A 281 -26.08 -9.42 15.45
CA GLU A 281 -26.04 -10.77 14.89
C GLU A 281 -26.10 -10.67 13.36
N PRO A 282 -25.09 -11.15 12.63
CA PRO A 282 -25.14 -11.17 11.16
C PRO A 282 -26.26 -12.10 10.71
N LEU A 283 -27.04 -11.65 9.72
CA LEU A 283 -28.16 -12.40 9.16
C LEU A 283 -27.96 -12.67 7.67
N VAL A 284 -28.37 -13.85 7.22
CA VAL A 284 -28.53 -14.14 5.79
C VAL A 284 -29.95 -13.81 5.31
N LEU A 285 -30.11 -13.58 4.01
CA LEU A 285 -31.39 -13.18 3.42
C LEU A 285 -32.57 -14.13 3.77
N PRO A 286 -32.41 -15.47 3.80
CA PRO A 286 -33.48 -16.37 4.27
C PRO A 286 -33.87 -16.16 5.74
N GLU A 287 -32.93 -15.84 6.62
CA GLU A 287 -33.21 -15.56 8.03
C GLU A 287 -33.97 -14.24 8.19
N VAL A 288 -33.64 -13.24 7.37
CA VAL A 288 -34.41 -11.99 7.27
C VAL A 288 -35.85 -12.28 6.84
N PHE A 289 -36.05 -13.15 5.85
CA PHE A 289 -37.41 -13.53 5.43
C PHE A 289 -38.16 -14.31 6.50
N ALA A 290 -37.47 -15.13 7.30
CA ALA A 290 -38.07 -15.85 8.41
C ALA A 290 -38.46 -14.92 9.57
N SER A 291 -37.68 -13.86 9.81
CA SER A 291 -37.97 -12.90 10.89
C SER A 291 -39.12 -11.94 10.59
N LEU A 292 -39.65 -11.90 9.35
CA LEU A 292 -40.75 -10.98 9.00
C LEU A 292 -42.07 -11.32 9.72
N ASN A 293 -42.29 -10.89 10.95
CA ASN A 293 -43.49 -11.26 11.73
C ASN A 293 -44.22 -10.10 12.40
N SER A 294 -43.64 -8.89 12.40
CA SER A 294 -44.18 -7.72 13.09
C SER A 294 -43.79 -6.41 12.39
N VAL A 295 -43.72 -5.31 13.15
CA VAL A 295 -43.21 -4.02 12.64
C VAL A 295 -41.68 -4.00 12.78
N MET A 296 -41.01 -4.04 11.65
CA MET A 296 -39.56 -3.99 11.53
C MET A 296 -39.11 -2.78 10.74
N CYS A 297 -37.87 -2.36 10.94
CA CYS A 297 -37.22 -1.42 10.04
C CYS A 297 -35.97 -2.02 9.41
N VAL A 298 -35.67 -1.55 8.20
CA VAL A 298 -34.38 -1.68 7.56
C VAL A 298 -33.67 -0.34 7.65
N GLU A 299 -32.69 -0.26 8.54
CA GLU A 299 -31.82 0.90 8.75
C GLU A 299 -30.62 0.83 7.80
N GLY A 300 -30.21 1.97 7.24
CA GLY A 300 -28.97 2.07 6.49
C GLY A 300 -28.71 3.46 5.93
N GLU A 301 -27.47 3.72 5.53
CA GLU A 301 -27.02 5.00 4.97
C GLU A 301 -27.71 5.35 3.64
N ALA A 302 -27.63 6.61 3.21
CA ALA A 302 -28.15 7.02 1.91
C ALA A 302 -27.49 6.19 0.78
N GLY A 303 -28.29 5.65 -0.14
CA GLY A 303 -27.77 4.81 -1.23
C GLY A 303 -27.29 3.41 -0.84
N SER A 304 -27.49 2.95 0.40
CA SER A 304 -27.06 1.61 0.88
C SER A 304 -27.77 0.41 0.23
N GLY A 305 -28.84 0.64 -0.54
CA GLY A 305 -29.61 -0.43 -1.20
C GLY A 305 -30.93 -0.82 -0.51
N LYS A 306 -31.45 0.00 0.43
CA LYS A 306 -32.75 -0.24 1.09
C LYS A 306 -33.90 -0.51 0.10
N THR A 307 -34.09 0.39 -0.88
CA THR A 307 -35.09 0.23 -1.95
C THR A 307 -34.88 -1.05 -2.76
N VAL A 308 -33.61 -1.41 -3.03
CA VAL A 308 -33.26 -2.65 -3.76
C VAL A 308 -33.71 -3.87 -2.96
N LEU A 309 -33.49 -3.89 -1.64
CA LEU A 309 -33.94 -4.98 -0.77
C LEU A 309 -35.46 -5.12 -0.78
N LEU A 310 -36.21 -4.02 -0.61
CA LEU A 310 -37.67 -4.05 -0.61
C LEU A 310 -38.23 -4.54 -1.95
N LYS A 311 -37.74 -4.01 -3.07
CA LYS A 311 -38.14 -4.48 -4.40
C LYS A 311 -37.76 -5.94 -4.65
N LYS A 312 -36.62 -6.40 -4.14
CA LYS A 312 -36.22 -7.82 -4.19
C LYS A 312 -37.21 -8.72 -3.46
N ILE A 313 -37.69 -8.32 -2.28
CA ILE A 313 -38.72 -9.07 -1.54
C ILE A 313 -40.02 -9.15 -2.35
N ALA A 314 -40.51 -8.01 -2.86
CA ALA A 314 -41.73 -7.97 -3.67
C ALA A 314 -41.62 -8.86 -4.93
N PHE A 315 -40.48 -8.80 -5.62
CA PHE A 315 -40.20 -9.60 -6.80
C PHE A 315 -40.14 -11.11 -6.49
N LEU A 316 -39.41 -11.52 -5.43
CA LEU A 316 -39.30 -12.93 -5.01
C LEU A 316 -40.63 -13.51 -4.52
N TRP A 317 -41.46 -12.68 -3.89
CA TRP A 317 -42.83 -13.07 -3.54
C TRP A 317 -43.66 -13.28 -4.81
N ALA A 318 -43.61 -12.32 -5.74
CA ALA A 318 -44.42 -12.34 -6.95
C ALA A 318 -44.08 -13.50 -7.88
N SER A 319 -42.79 -13.81 -8.04
CA SER A 319 -42.29 -14.91 -8.86
C SER A 319 -42.62 -16.30 -8.28
N GLY A 320 -43.00 -16.38 -7.00
CA GLY A 320 -43.26 -17.65 -6.31
C GLY A 320 -42.01 -18.48 -6.03
N CYS A 321 -40.80 -17.94 -6.29
CA CYS A 321 -39.54 -18.65 -6.13
C CYS A 321 -39.07 -18.77 -4.67
N CYS A 322 -39.67 -18.02 -3.73
CA CYS A 322 -39.29 -18.03 -2.31
C CYS A 322 -40.40 -18.61 -1.41
N PRO A 323 -40.22 -19.84 -0.88
CA PRO A 323 -41.23 -20.52 -0.06
C PRO A 323 -41.55 -19.81 1.26
N LEU A 324 -40.58 -19.09 1.84
CA LEU A 324 -40.75 -18.34 3.09
C LEU A 324 -41.69 -17.13 2.94
N LEU A 325 -41.79 -16.57 1.74
CA LEU A 325 -42.68 -15.44 1.44
C LEU A 325 -44.10 -15.90 1.09
N ASN A 326 -44.32 -17.19 0.79
CA ASN A 326 -45.64 -17.73 0.44
C ASN A 326 -46.66 -17.66 1.58
N ARG A 327 -46.22 -17.48 2.83
CA ARG A 327 -47.09 -17.21 3.97
C ARG A 327 -47.84 -15.87 3.88
N PHE A 328 -47.38 -14.97 3.02
CA PHE A 328 -48.06 -13.71 2.75
C PHE A 328 -48.97 -13.87 1.54
N GLN A 329 -50.27 -13.67 1.74
CA GLN A 329 -51.27 -13.64 0.69
C GLN A 329 -51.31 -12.29 -0.03
N LEU A 330 -50.87 -11.18 0.59
CA LEU A 330 -50.76 -9.88 -0.08
C LEU A 330 -49.47 -9.17 0.33
N VAL A 331 -48.77 -8.58 -0.65
CA VAL A 331 -47.56 -7.77 -0.44
C VAL A 331 -47.74 -6.41 -1.12
N PHE A 332 -47.70 -5.33 -0.35
CA PHE A 332 -47.84 -3.97 -0.84
C PHE A 332 -46.50 -3.24 -0.76
N TYR A 333 -45.90 -2.89 -1.91
CA TYR A 333 -44.74 -2.01 -2.00
C TYR A 333 -45.20 -0.57 -2.20
N LEU A 334 -44.97 0.30 -1.23
CA LEU A 334 -45.44 1.68 -1.26
C LEU A 334 -44.27 2.65 -1.05
N SER A 335 -44.08 3.60 -1.96
CA SER A 335 -43.13 4.69 -1.79
C SER A 335 -43.83 5.87 -1.11
N LEU A 336 -43.37 6.25 0.08
CA LEU A 336 -44.00 7.29 0.90
C LEU A 336 -43.71 8.71 0.37
N SER A 337 -42.69 8.89 -0.46
CA SER A 337 -42.26 10.19 -0.99
C SER A 337 -43.28 10.88 -1.90
N SER A 338 -44.20 10.11 -2.50
CA SER A 338 -45.22 10.61 -3.44
C SER A 338 -46.63 10.74 -2.84
N THR A 339 -46.79 10.47 -1.53
CA THR A 339 -48.10 10.41 -0.87
C THR A 339 -48.51 11.72 -0.20
N ARG A 340 -49.81 12.03 -0.17
CA ARG A 340 -50.35 13.20 0.57
C ARG A 340 -50.77 12.79 2.00
N PRO A 341 -50.61 13.66 3.02
CA PRO A 341 -50.94 13.31 4.42
C PRO A 341 -52.39 12.86 4.67
N ASP A 342 -53.33 13.40 3.88
CA ASP A 342 -54.78 13.16 4.00
C ASP A 342 -55.29 12.01 3.11
N GLN A 343 -54.40 11.32 2.39
CA GLN A 343 -54.77 10.31 1.40
C GLN A 343 -55.16 8.97 2.07
N GLY A 344 -56.26 8.37 1.63
CA GLY A 344 -56.72 7.04 2.06
C GLY A 344 -55.79 5.92 1.55
N LEU A 345 -55.81 4.75 2.21
CA LEU A 345 -54.92 3.63 1.90
C LEU A 345 -55.19 3.07 0.50
N VAL A 346 -56.46 2.98 0.12
CA VAL A 346 -56.85 2.47 -1.21
C VAL A 346 -56.34 3.38 -2.31
N ASN A 347 -56.48 4.71 -2.14
CA ASN A 347 -56.01 5.67 -3.14
C ASN A 347 -54.48 5.60 -3.30
N ILE A 348 -53.73 5.41 -2.21
CA ILE A 348 -52.27 5.24 -2.27
C ILE A 348 -51.89 3.98 -3.06
N ILE A 349 -52.58 2.87 -2.80
CA ILE A 349 -52.34 1.59 -3.51
C ILE A 349 -52.71 1.72 -4.99
N CYS A 350 -53.86 2.31 -5.30
CA CYS A 350 -54.30 2.50 -6.68
C CYS A 350 -53.37 3.43 -7.47
N ASP A 351 -52.94 4.56 -6.89
CA ASP A 351 -52.08 5.52 -7.58
C ASP A 351 -50.68 4.98 -7.90
N GLN A 352 -50.17 4.01 -7.10
CA GLN A 352 -48.80 3.50 -7.23
C GLN A 352 -48.69 2.10 -7.83
N LEU A 353 -49.69 1.24 -7.65
CA LEU A 353 -49.57 -0.21 -7.92
C LEU A 353 -50.58 -0.75 -8.92
N LEU A 354 -51.72 -0.08 -9.16
CA LEU A 354 -52.80 -0.59 -9.99
C LEU A 354 -53.07 0.33 -11.19
N GLU A 355 -53.26 -0.25 -12.37
CA GLU A 355 -53.81 0.48 -13.52
C GLU A 355 -55.28 0.82 -13.26
N LYS A 356 -55.79 1.92 -13.83
CA LYS A 356 -57.04 2.65 -13.48
C LYS A 356 -58.38 1.86 -13.46
N GLU A 357 -58.39 0.54 -13.59
CA GLU A 357 -59.59 -0.28 -13.83
C GLU A 357 -60.15 -1.04 -12.62
N VAL A 358 -59.69 -0.80 -11.38
CA VAL A 358 -60.14 -1.61 -10.22
C VAL A 358 -60.98 -0.82 -9.21
N SER A 359 -62.19 -1.31 -8.93
CA SER A 359 -63.11 -0.76 -7.93
C SER A 359 -62.90 -1.36 -6.52
N VAL A 360 -61.67 -1.34 -5.98
CA VAL A 360 -61.48 -1.70 -4.56
C VAL A 360 -62.00 -0.55 -3.70
N THR A 361 -62.89 -0.83 -2.75
CA THR A 361 -63.39 0.18 -1.81
C THR A 361 -62.62 0.16 -0.49
N GLU A 362 -62.57 1.27 0.24
CA GLU A 362 -61.98 1.34 1.59
C GLU A 362 -62.61 0.33 2.58
N MET A 363 -63.91 0.04 2.42
CA MET A 363 -64.61 -0.95 3.24
C MET A 363 -64.14 -2.37 2.91
N CYS A 364 -63.99 -2.71 1.62
CA CYS A 364 -63.40 -3.97 1.17
C CYS A 364 -61.97 -4.13 1.72
N MET A 365 -61.11 -3.12 1.54
CA MET A 365 -59.72 -3.20 1.99
C MET A 365 -59.61 -3.39 3.51
N ARG A 366 -60.48 -2.73 4.28
CA ARG A 366 -60.56 -2.93 5.73
C ARG A 366 -60.97 -4.37 6.09
N ASN A 367 -61.93 -4.94 5.39
CA ASN A 367 -62.36 -6.34 5.60
C ASN A 367 -61.23 -7.32 5.27
N ILE A 368 -60.54 -7.12 4.14
CA ILE A 368 -59.38 -7.94 3.74
C ILE A 368 -58.29 -7.90 4.82
N LEU A 369 -57.91 -6.71 5.29
CA LEU A 369 -56.88 -6.55 6.32
C LEU A 369 -57.29 -7.18 7.65
N GLN A 370 -58.56 -7.07 8.05
CA GLN A 370 -59.08 -7.68 9.29
C GLN A 370 -59.09 -9.21 9.24
N GLN A 371 -59.32 -9.80 8.08
CA GLN A 371 -59.35 -11.26 7.91
C GLN A 371 -57.95 -11.85 7.75
N LEU A 372 -57.11 -11.24 6.92
CA LEU A 372 -55.78 -11.79 6.58
C LEU A 372 -54.71 -11.52 7.63
N LYS A 373 -54.80 -10.42 8.39
CA LYS A 373 -53.89 -10.10 9.52
C LYS A 373 -52.41 -10.28 9.17
N ASN A 374 -51.75 -11.30 9.71
CA ASN A 374 -50.32 -11.59 9.56
C ASN A 374 -49.95 -12.12 8.16
N GLN A 375 -50.93 -12.44 7.32
CA GLN A 375 -50.73 -12.82 5.92
C GLN A 375 -50.59 -11.61 4.98
N VAL A 376 -50.60 -10.38 5.52
CA VAL A 376 -50.37 -9.15 4.76
C VAL A 376 -49.04 -8.52 5.16
N LEU A 377 -48.22 -8.21 4.16
CA LEU A 377 -46.93 -7.53 4.31
C LEU A 377 -46.94 -6.17 3.61
N PHE A 378 -46.60 -5.12 4.33
CA PHE A 378 -46.32 -3.79 3.76
C PHE A 378 -44.82 -3.54 3.70
N LEU A 379 -44.32 -3.22 2.52
CA LEU A 379 -42.95 -2.78 2.26
C LEU A 379 -43.00 -1.26 2.04
N LEU A 380 -42.61 -0.49 3.05
CA LEU A 380 -42.70 0.97 3.04
C LEU A 380 -41.34 1.56 2.71
N ASP A 381 -41.24 2.25 1.58
CA ASP A 381 -40.01 2.89 1.09
C ASP A 381 -40.05 4.41 1.30
N ASP A 382 -38.88 5.05 1.31
CA ASP A 382 -38.70 6.51 1.47
C ASP A 382 -39.30 7.11 2.75
N TYR A 383 -39.17 6.45 3.90
CA TYR A 383 -39.59 7.04 5.17
C TYR A 383 -38.74 8.28 5.52
N LYS A 384 -39.40 9.43 5.73
CA LYS A 384 -38.77 10.67 6.20
C LYS A 384 -39.04 10.93 7.69
N GLU A 385 -40.25 11.37 8.02
CA GLU A 385 -40.67 11.67 9.39
C GLU A 385 -42.11 11.20 9.65
N ILE A 386 -42.47 10.93 10.91
CA ILE A 386 -43.80 10.41 11.23
C ILE A 386 -44.93 11.37 10.87
N CYS A 387 -44.67 12.68 10.89
CA CYS A 387 -45.61 13.74 10.49
C CYS A 387 -45.82 13.80 8.96
N SER A 388 -44.87 13.28 8.18
CA SER A 388 -44.94 13.21 6.72
C SER A 388 -45.68 11.97 6.21
N VAL A 389 -45.90 10.98 7.07
CA VAL A 389 -46.57 9.72 6.71
C VAL A 389 -48.10 9.92 6.71
N PRO A 390 -48.83 9.41 5.70
CA PRO A 390 -50.29 9.46 5.69
C PRO A 390 -50.91 8.90 6.98
N GLN A 391 -51.96 9.54 7.49
CA GLN A 391 -52.53 9.21 8.80
C GLN A 391 -52.92 7.74 8.95
N VAL A 392 -53.33 7.09 7.84
CA VAL A 392 -53.71 5.67 7.82
C VAL A 392 -52.48 4.76 8.04
N ILE A 393 -51.38 5.03 7.35
CA ILE A 393 -50.11 4.30 7.52
C ILE A 393 -49.52 4.57 8.92
N GLY A 394 -49.59 5.82 9.40
CA GLY A 394 -49.18 6.17 10.76
C GLY A 394 -49.93 5.37 11.84
N LYS A 395 -51.25 5.16 11.65
CA LYS A 395 -52.06 4.30 12.53
C LYS A 395 -51.65 2.82 12.45
N LEU A 396 -51.31 2.30 11.28
CA LEU A 396 -50.81 0.93 11.12
C LEU A 396 -49.49 0.71 11.87
N ILE A 397 -48.58 1.69 11.85
CA ILE A 397 -47.30 1.62 12.58
C ILE A 397 -47.55 1.72 14.10
N GLN A 398 -48.30 2.73 14.56
CA GLN A 398 -48.48 3.02 15.99
C GLN A 398 -49.43 2.05 16.70
N LYS A 399 -50.43 1.51 16.00
CA LYS A 399 -51.48 0.65 16.56
C LYS A 399 -51.50 -0.74 15.93
N ASN A 400 -50.33 -1.29 15.58
CA ASN A 400 -50.25 -2.62 14.93
C ASN A 400 -50.82 -3.76 15.78
N HIS A 401 -50.91 -3.61 17.10
CA HIS A 401 -51.59 -4.58 17.97
C HIS A 401 -53.08 -4.80 17.60
N LEU A 402 -53.70 -3.84 16.90
CA LEU A 402 -55.08 -3.95 16.40
C LEU A 402 -55.18 -4.62 15.02
N SER A 403 -54.22 -4.38 14.12
CA SER A 403 -54.22 -4.89 12.75
C SER A 403 -53.48 -6.22 12.58
N ARG A 404 -52.47 -6.49 13.41
CA ARG A 404 -51.59 -7.67 13.36
C ARG A 404 -50.96 -7.90 11.96
N THR A 405 -50.70 -6.82 11.24
CA THR A 405 -50.08 -6.84 9.91
C THR A 405 -48.56 -6.81 10.01
N CYS A 406 -47.84 -7.34 9.02
CA CYS A 406 -46.39 -7.27 8.97
C CYS A 406 -45.94 -6.00 8.21
N LEU A 407 -44.99 -5.25 8.76
CA LEU A 407 -44.47 -4.04 8.13
C LEU A 407 -42.95 -4.08 8.11
N LEU A 408 -42.36 -3.81 6.95
CA LEU A 408 -40.92 -3.59 6.79
C LEU A 408 -40.70 -2.19 6.25
N ILE A 409 -40.12 -1.32 7.08
CA ILE A 409 -39.98 0.11 6.79
C ILE A 409 -38.52 0.42 6.45
N ALA A 410 -38.23 0.87 5.23
CA ALA A 410 -36.90 1.35 4.86
C ALA A 410 -36.67 2.76 5.42
N VAL A 411 -35.68 2.88 6.31
CA VAL A 411 -35.47 4.07 7.14
C VAL A 411 -33.99 4.43 7.10
N ARG A 412 -33.69 5.72 7.07
CA ARG A 412 -32.31 6.20 7.15
C ARG A 412 -31.80 6.12 8.59
N THR A 413 -30.51 5.85 8.76
CA THR A 413 -29.84 5.66 10.05
C THR A 413 -30.12 6.79 11.05
N ASP A 414 -30.18 8.04 10.57
CA ASP A 414 -30.46 9.23 11.36
C ASP A 414 -31.90 9.32 11.86
N ARG A 415 -32.87 8.82 11.08
CA ARG A 415 -34.32 8.86 11.34
C ARG A 415 -34.86 7.62 12.07
N ALA A 416 -34.03 6.59 12.24
CA ALA A 416 -34.40 5.37 12.95
C ALA A 416 -34.85 5.64 14.41
N ARG A 417 -34.34 6.72 15.04
CA ARG A 417 -34.69 7.11 16.41
C ARG A 417 -36.19 7.43 16.57
N ASP A 418 -36.83 8.01 15.54
CA ASP A 418 -38.20 8.51 15.62
C ASP A 418 -39.22 7.38 15.73
N ILE A 419 -38.94 6.27 15.03
CA ILE A 419 -39.80 5.09 14.98
C ILE A 419 -39.39 3.98 15.95
N ARG A 420 -38.19 4.04 16.52
CA ARG A 420 -37.59 2.96 17.34
C ARG A 420 -38.49 2.42 18.43
N ARG A 421 -39.34 3.27 19.02
CA ARG A 421 -40.28 2.88 20.10
C ARG A 421 -41.40 1.93 19.65
N TYR A 422 -41.64 1.83 18.34
CA TYR A 422 -42.69 0.99 17.75
C TYR A 422 -42.14 -0.28 17.08
N LEU A 423 -40.82 -0.43 17.01
CA LEU A 423 -40.17 -1.53 16.34
C LEU A 423 -39.90 -2.68 17.31
N GLU A 424 -39.97 -3.91 16.82
CA GLU A 424 -39.51 -5.08 17.57
C GLU A 424 -38.08 -5.47 17.18
N THR A 425 -37.76 -5.38 15.88
CA THR A 425 -36.44 -5.72 15.33
C THR A 425 -35.97 -4.64 14.36
N ILE A 426 -34.68 -4.31 14.43
CA ILE A 426 -33.99 -3.38 13.52
C ILE A 426 -33.02 -4.19 12.68
N LEU A 427 -33.17 -4.15 11.36
CA LEU A 427 -32.27 -4.77 10.39
C LEU A 427 -31.33 -3.68 9.85
N GLU A 428 -30.05 -3.76 10.16
CA GLU A 428 -29.06 -2.81 9.69
C GLU A 428 -28.37 -3.35 8.43
N ILE A 429 -28.43 -2.59 7.33
CA ILE A 429 -27.60 -2.84 6.15
C ILE A 429 -26.18 -2.39 6.49
N LYS A 430 -25.24 -3.33 6.45
CA LYS A 430 -23.81 -3.07 6.67
C LYS A 430 -23.16 -2.53 5.40
N ALA A 431 -21.93 -2.91 5.12
CA ALA A 431 -21.25 -2.54 3.89
C ALA A 431 -21.74 -3.40 2.71
N PHE A 432 -21.86 -2.78 1.54
CA PHE A 432 -22.01 -3.51 0.29
C PHE A 432 -20.75 -4.37 0.03
N PRO A 433 -20.89 -5.69 -0.11
CA PRO A 433 -19.72 -6.55 -0.25
C PRO A 433 -18.96 -6.33 -1.56
N PHE A 434 -17.62 -6.28 -1.50
CA PHE A 434 -16.75 -6.10 -2.67
C PHE A 434 -17.00 -7.14 -3.78
N TYR A 435 -17.34 -8.38 -3.41
CA TYR A 435 -17.65 -9.42 -4.40
C TYR A 435 -18.87 -9.10 -5.26
N ASN A 436 -19.88 -8.37 -4.72
CA ASN A 436 -21.03 -7.93 -5.49
C ASN A 436 -20.64 -6.83 -6.48
N THR A 437 -19.71 -5.95 -6.12
CA THR A 437 -19.15 -4.97 -7.06
C THR A 437 -18.53 -5.67 -8.25
N ILE A 438 -17.69 -6.69 -8.01
CA ILE A 438 -17.06 -7.47 -9.07
C ILE A 438 -18.11 -8.24 -9.89
N PHE A 439 -19.14 -8.79 -9.25
CA PHE A 439 -20.25 -9.45 -9.95
C PHE A 439 -20.96 -8.50 -10.92
N ILE A 440 -21.33 -7.29 -10.47
CA ILE A 440 -21.98 -6.28 -11.31
C ILE A 440 -21.06 -5.88 -12.47
N LEU A 441 -19.80 -5.53 -12.19
CA LEU A 441 -18.85 -5.12 -13.22
C LEU A 441 -18.57 -6.24 -14.23
N ARG A 442 -18.49 -7.50 -13.78
CA ARG A 442 -18.29 -8.66 -14.66
C ARG A 442 -19.48 -8.89 -15.59
N LYS A 443 -20.71 -8.67 -15.11
CA LYS A 443 -21.92 -8.80 -15.93
C LYS A 443 -22.06 -7.66 -16.94
N LEU A 444 -21.79 -6.43 -16.52
CA LEU A 444 -21.90 -5.24 -17.40
C LEU A 444 -20.73 -5.12 -18.40
N PHE A 445 -19.52 -5.55 -18.03
CA PHE A 445 -18.29 -5.39 -18.82
C PHE A 445 -17.62 -6.73 -19.14
N SER A 446 -18.42 -7.76 -19.45
CA SER A 446 -17.93 -9.12 -19.79
C SER A 446 -16.92 -9.14 -20.95
N HIS A 447 -17.00 -8.16 -21.85
CA HIS A 447 -16.13 -7.98 -23.01
C HIS A 447 -14.72 -7.45 -22.66
N ASN A 448 -14.48 -6.92 -21.45
CA ASN A 448 -13.21 -6.29 -21.07
C ASN A 448 -12.66 -6.80 -19.72
N MET A 449 -12.33 -8.10 -19.68
CA MET A 449 -11.83 -8.76 -18.47
C MET A 449 -10.47 -8.27 -17.99
N THR A 450 -9.62 -7.79 -18.89
CA THR A 450 -8.32 -7.20 -18.52
C THR A 450 -8.49 -5.93 -17.69
N ARG A 451 -9.47 -5.08 -18.02
CA ARG A 451 -9.82 -3.89 -17.22
C ARG A 451 -10.29 -4.31 -15.83
N LEU A 452 -11.20 -5.29 -15.73
CA LEU A 452 -11.67 -5.80 -14.44
C LEU A 452 -10.55 -6.39 -13.57
N GLN A 453 -9.62 -7.15 -14.16
CA GLN A 453 -8.48 -7.70 -13.43
C GLN A 453 -7.55 -6.61 -12.88
N LYS A 454 -7.24 -5.59 -13.70
CA LYS A 454 -6.44 -4.44 -13.25
C LYS A 454 -7.16 -3.66 -12.12
N PHE A 455 -8.47 -3.48 -12.22
CA PHE A 455 -9.28 -2.88 -11.16
C PHE A 455 -9.20 -3.69 -9.84
N MET A 456 -9.30 -5.02 -9.91
CA MET A 456 -9.17 -5.89 -8.74
C MET A 456 -7.79 -5.79 -8.08
N ILE A 457 -6.72 -5.77 -8.88
CA ILE A 457 -5.35 -5.61 -8.38
C ILE A 457 -5.18 -4.25 -7.70
N TYR A 458 -5.73 -3.18 -8.28
CA TYR A 458 -5.65 -1.83 -7.73
C TYR A 458 -6.35 -1.70 -6.37
N PHE A 459 -7.58 -2.21 -6.23
CA PHE A 459 -8.32 -2.19 -4.95
C PHE A 459 -7.70 -3.11 -3.89
N ARG A 460 -7.06 -4.22 -4.30
CA ARG A 460 -6.30 -5.06 -3.35
C ARG A 460 -5.09 -4.31 -2.77
N LYS A 461 -4.42 -3.46 -3.56
CA LYS A 461 -3.23 -2.71 -3.14
C LYS A 461 -3.53 -1.48 -2.27
N ASN A 462 -4.78 -1.02 -2.23
CA ASN A 462 -5.19 0.20 -1.55
C ASN A 462 -6.36 -0.10 -0.61
N GLU A 463 -6.08 -0.56 0.61
CA GLU A 463 -7.11 -0.95 1.58
C GLU A 463 -8.07 0.19 1.97
N SER A 464 -7.59 1.44 1.94
CA SER A 464 -8.41 2.63 2.19
C SER A 464 -9.59 2.76 1.22
N LEU A 465 -9.45 2.24 -0.01
CA LEU A 465 -10.48 2.29 -1.04
C LEU A 465 -11.50 1.16 -0.93
N GLN A 466 -11.12 0.03 -0.32
CA GLN A 466 -12.07 -1.05 -0.04
C GLN A 466 -13.20 -0.55 0.88
N LYS A 467 -12.88 0.38 1.80
CA LYS A 467 -13.85 1.07 2.66
C LYS A 467 -14.82 1.98 1.89
N ILE A 468 -14.49 2.40 0.66
CA ILE A 468 -15.37 3.24 -0.17
C ILE A 468 -16.53 2.44 -0.75
N GLN A 469 -16.35 1.14 -0.99
CA GLN A 469 -17.37 0.29 -1.59
C GLN A 469 -18.52 -0.09 -0.65
N LYS A 470 -18.74 0.66 0.44
CA LYS A 470 -19.86 0.45 1.37
C LYS A 470 -21.23 0.62 0.70
N THR A 471 -21.33 1.33 -0.42
CA THR A 471 -22.62 1.61 -1.07
C THR A 471 -22.65 1.16 -2.54
N PRO A 472 -23.77 0.56 -3.01
CA PRO A 472 -24.01 0.29 -4.43
C PRO A 472 -23.89 1.53 -5.33
N LEU A 473 -24.10 2.73 -4.78
CA LEU A 473 -23.99 4.00 -5.50
C LEU A 473 -22.56 4.28 -6.00
N PHE A 474 -21.54 3.81 -5.29
CA PHE A 474 -20.15 3.92 -5.75
C PHE A 474 -19.90 3.02 -6.95
N VAL A 475 -20.38 1.78 -6.92
CA VAL A 475 -20.33 0.86 -8.07
C VAL A 475 -21.02 1.48 -9.28
N ALA A 476 -22.16 2.12 -9.04
CA ALA A 476 -22.88 2.85 -10.05
C ALA A 476 -21.99 3.93 -10.69
N ALA A 477 -21.29 4.75 -9.90
CA ALA A 477 -20.37 5.79 -10.40
C ALA A 477 -19.21 5.22 -11.23
N VAL A 478 -18.60 4.10 -10.78
CA VAL A 478 -17.58 3.37 -11.55
C VAL A 478 -18.14 2.94 -12.91
N CYS A 479 -19.34 2.38 -12.94
CA CYS A 479 -19.99 1.97 -14.19
C CYS A 479 -20.18 3.17 -15.15
N ALA A 480 -20.68 4.32 -14.69
CA ALA A 480 -20.79 5.51 -15.55
C ALA A 480 -19.45 5.89 -16.16
N HIS A 481 -18.41 5.94 -15.33
CA HIS A 481 -17.09 6.33 -15.78
C HIS A 481 -16.59 5.41 -16.89
N TRP A 482 -16.76 4.09 -16.70
CA TRP A 482 -16.30 3.11 -17.69
C TRP A 482 -17.09 3.16 -18.99
N PHE A 483 -18.39 3.50 -18.94
CA PHE A 483 -19.19 3.75 -20.15
C PHE A 483 -18.77 5.03 -20.87
N GLN A 484 -18.47 6.10 -20.13
CA GLN A 484 -18.04 7.38 -20.70
C GLN A 484 -16.63 7.29 -21.29
N TYR A 485 -15.75 6.49 -20.68
CA TYR A 485 -14.35 6.31 -21.08
C TYR A 485 -14.02 4.82 -21.24
N PRO A 486 -14.44 4.18 -22.35
CA PRO A 486 -14.30 2.74 -22.56
C PRO A 486 -12.85 2.29 -22.79
N PHE A 487 -11.99 3.18 -23.29
CA PHE A 487 -10.59 2.89 -23.61
C PHE A 487 -9.58 3.39 -22.57
N ASP A 488 -10.02 4.03 -21.49
CA ASP A 488 -9.12 4.46 -20.43
C ASP A 488 -8.63 3.26 -19.60
N PRO A 489 -7.34 2.88 -19.69
CA PRO A 489 -6.79 1.73 -19.00
C PRO A 489 -6.48 2.02 -17.52
N SER A 490 -6.63 3.28 -17.09
CA SER A 490 -6.19 3.75 -15.79
C SER A 490 -7.31 3.70 -14.74
N PHE A 491 -6.94 3.32 -13.51
CA PHE A 491 -7.83 3.32 -12.35
C PHE A 491 -7.28 4.33 -11.36
N TYR A 492 -7.91 5.50 -11.32
CA TYR A 492 -7.60 6.53 -10.34
C TYR A 492 -8.84 6.78 -9.50
N ASP A 493 -8.67 6.86 -8.18
CA ASP A 493 -9.76 7.16 -7.24
C ASP A 493 -10.42 8.48 -7.57
N VAL A 494 -9.60 9.43 -8.03
CA VAL A 494 -10.01 10.69 -8.64
C VAL A 494 -11.14 10.49 -9.65
N ALA A 495 -10.96 9.57 -10.60
CA ALA A 495 -11.91 9.41 -11.70
C ALA A 495 -13.26 8.93 -11.19
N VAL A 496 -13.25 8.04 -10.19
CA VAL A 496 -14.47 7.56 -9.55
C VAL A 496 -15.14 8.66 -8.74
N PHE A 497 -14.39 9.42 -7.94
CA PHE A 497 -14.93 10.54 -7.16
C PHE A 497 -15.45 11.66 -8.05
N LYS A 498 -14.74 12.02 -9.12
CA LYS A 498 -15.24 12.99 -10.12
C LYS A 498 -16.55 12.52 -10.75
N SER A 499 -16.61 11.25 -11.18
CA SER A 499 -17.84 10.68 -11.76
C SER A 499 -19.00 10.63 -10.75
N TYR A 500 -18.69 10.38 -9.48
CA TYR A 500 -19.65 10.44 -8.39
C TYR A 500 -20.20 11.87 -8.19
N MET A 501 -19.32 12.87 -8.15
CA MET A 501 -19.71 14.28 -8.03
C MET A 501 -20.54 14.75 -9.23
N GLU A 502 -20.10 14.45 -10.45
CA GLU A 502 -20.83 14.77 -11.69
C GLU A 502 -22.27 14.21 -11.66
N ARG A 503 -22.46 13.00 -11.13
CA ARG A 503 -23.79 12.42 -10.97
C ARG A 503 -24.63 13.12 -9.93
N LEU A 504 -24.06 13.52 -8.80
CA LEU A 504 -24.77 14.34 -7.81
C LEU A 504 -25.25 15.66 -8.44
N PHE A 505 -24.41 16.29 -9.27
CA PHE A 505 -24.81 17.49 -10.03
C PHE A 505 -25.91 17.22 -11.06
N LEU A 506 -25.85 16.09 -11.78
CA LEU A 506 -26.86 15.72 -12.76
C LEU A 506 -28.23 15.38 -12.14
N ARG A 507 -28.24 14.75 -10.96
CA ARG A 507 -29.47 14.42 -10.23
C ARG A 507 -30.19 15.67 -9.72
N ASN A 508 -29.43 16.68 -9.30
CA ASN A 508 -29.94 17.88 -8.64
C ASN A 508 -29.91 19.13 -9.55
N LYS A 509 -30.18 18.97 -10.86
CA LYS A 509 -30.08 20.05 -11.87
C LYS A 509 -30.82 21.35 -11.52
N VAL A 510 -31.92 21.27 -10.76
CA VAL A 510 -32.75 22.43 -10.37
C VAL A 510 -32.11 23.25 -9.23
N THR A 511 -31.21 22.64 -8.44
CA THR A 511 -30.55 23.22 -7.25
C THR A 511 -29.02 23.17 -7.35
N ALA A 512 -28.47 23.21 -8.57
CA ALA A 512 -27.03 23.06 -8.79
C ALA A 512 -26.16 24.11 -8.08
N GLU A 513 -26.65 25.35 -7.92
CA GLU A 513 -25.95 26.40 -7.18
C GLU A 513 -25.89 26.12 -5.67
N LEU A 514 -26.99 25.60 -5.10
CA LEU A 514 -27.05 25.18 -3.70
C LEU A 514 -26.10 24.01 -3.45
N LEU A 515 -26.08 23.00 -4.33
CA LEU A 515 -25.16 21.87 -4.23
C LEU A 515 -23.69 22.31 -4.30
N LYS A 516 -23.34 23.29 -5.15
CA LYS A 516 -21.98 23.85 -5.18
C LYS A 516 -21.62 24.51 -3.84
N ALA A 517 -22.53 25.31 -3.28
CA ALA A 517 -22.32 25.94 -1.98
C ALA A 517 -22.13 24.89 -0.87
N THR A 518 -22.97 23.85 -0.81
CA THR A 518 -22.84 22.74 0.15
C THR A 518 -21.51 22.00 -0.01
N VAL A 519 -21.10 21.70 -1.25
CA VAL A 519 -19.80 21.04 -1.52
C VAL A 519 -18.64 21.90 -1.04
N SER A 520 -18.66 23.22 -1.25
CA SER A 520 -17.62 24.12 -0.74
C SER A 520 -17.60 24.19 0.79
N SER A 521 -18.76 24.28 1.47
CA SER A 521 -18.83 24.25 2.94
C SER A 521 -18.36 22.92 3.53
N CYS A 522 -18.80 21.79 2.96
CA CYS A 522 -18.29 20.46 3.31
C CYS A 522 -16.80 20.33 3.00
N GLY A 523 -16.31 20.98 1.95
CA GLY A 523 -14.89 21.04 1.59
C GLY A 523 -14.05 21.76 2.65
N GLU A 524 -14.57 22.84 3.26
CA GLU A 524 -13.92 23.54 4.39
C GLU A 524 -13.76 22.60 5.59
N LEU A 525 -14.84 21.90 5.95
CA LEU A 525 -14.83 20.91 7.01
C LEU A 525 -13.86 19.76 6.71
N ALA A 526 -13.85 19.27 5.46
CA ALA A 526 -12.95 18.21 5.01
C ALA A 526 -11.48 18.64 5.09
N LEU A 527 -11.16 19.87 4.66
CA LEU A 527 -9.81 20.43 4.68
C LEU A 527 -9.30 20.61 6.12
N LYS A 528 -10.09 21.26 6.98
CA LYS A 528 -9.76 21.43 8.40
C LYS A 528 -9.62 20.07 9.11
N GLY A 529 -10.56 19.16 8.88
CA GLY A 529 -10.55 17.81 9.42
C GLY A 529 -9.33 17.00 8.97
N PHE A 530 -8.96 17.07 7.69
CA PHE A 530 -7.80 16.35 7.15
C PHE A 530 -6.48 16.78 7.80
N PHE A 531 -6.22 18.09 7.87
CA PHE A 531 -4.99 18.61 8.49
C PHE A 531 -4.96 18.47 10.02
N SER A 532 -6.11 18.30 10.67
CA SER A 532 -6.22 18.05 12.12
C SER A 532 -6.38 16.57 12.49
N CYS A 533 -6.34 15.64 11.53
CA CYS A 533 -6.61 14.21 11.73
C CYS A 533 -8.01 13.89 12.29
N CYS A 534 -8.99 14.77 12.04
CA CYS A 534 -10.36 14.59 12.47
C CYS A 534 -11.23 13.99 11.35
N PHE A 535 -11.84 12.84 11.62
CA PHE A 535 -12.72 12.09 10.71
C PHE A 535 -14.16 11.93 11.23
N GLU A 536 -14.43 12.39 12.46
CA GLU A 536 -15.77 12.43 13.06
C GLU A 536 -16.10 13.87 13.46
N PHE A 537 -17.22 14.39 13.00
CA PHE A 537 -17.64 15.77 13.23
C PHE A 537 -18.94 15.82 14.03
N ASN A 538 -19.15 16.89 14.80
CA ASN A 538 -20.38 17.15 15.55
C ASN A 538 -21.17 18.33 14.94
N ASP A 539 -22.35 18.63 15.48
CA ASP A 539 -23.20 19.73 14.98
C ASP A 539 -22.51 21.11 15.07
N ASP A 540 -21.66 21.33 16.08
CA ASP A 540 -20.92 22.59 16.25
C ASP A 540 -19.89 22.76 15.11
N ASP A 541 -19.19 21.69 14.74
CA ASP A 541 -18.21 21.68 13.63
C ASP A 541 -18.89 21.97 12.28
N LEU A 542 -20.08 21.42 12.03
CA LEU A 542 -20.86 21.68 10.81
C LEU A 542 -21.32 23.15 10.74
N THR A 543 -21.74 23.69 11.88
CA THR A 543 -22.18 25.09 11.99
C THR A 543 -21.01 26.05 11.75
N GLU A 544 -19.83 25.74 12.30
CA GLU A 544 -18.60 26.50 12.07
C GLU A 544 -18.19 26.51 10.58
N ALA A 545 -18.34 25.37 9.89
CA ALA A 545 -18.06 25.26 8.46
C ALA A 545 -19.15 25.86 7.56
N GLY A 546 -20.26 26.36 8.12
CA GLY A 546 -21.37 26.94 7.36
C GLY A 546 -22.10 25.91 6.47
N VAL A 547 -22.21 24.67 6.92
CA VAL A 547 -22.98 23.61 6.25
C VAL A 547 -24.45 23.76 6.65
N ASP A 548 -25.31 24.12 5.68
CA ASP A 548 -26.75 24.35 5.88
C ASP A 548 -27.56 23.05 6.12
N GLU A 549 -28.73 23.19 6.72
CA GLU A 549 -29.66 22.14 7.19
C GLU A 549 -30.34 21.32 6.07
N ASP A 550 -29.98 21.48 4.78
CA ASP A 550 -30.48 20.57 3.73
C ASP A 550 -29.87 19.17 3.93
N GLU A 551 -30.53 18.41 4.79
CA GLU A 551 -30.16 17.09 5.25
C GLU A 551 -30.07 16.10 4.09
N ASP A 552 -30.71 16.36 2.93
CA ASP A 552 -30.65 15.45 1.78
C ASP A 552 -29.36 15.64 0.97
N LEU A 553 -28.88 16.88 0.80
CA LEU A 553 -27.63 17.18 0.09
C LEU A 553 -26.40 16.87 0.94
N THR A 554 -26.38 17.33 2.20
CA THR A 554 -25.29 17.07 3.14
C THR A 554 -25.12 15.58 3.37
N MET A 555 -26.20 14.81 3.40
CA MET A 555 -26.14 13.35 3.60
C MET A 555 -25.75 12.55 2.34
N CYS A 556 -25.69 13.18 1.17
CA CYS A 556 -25.07 12.57 0.00
C CYS A 556 -23.54 12.69 0.07
N LEU A 557 -23.00 13.65 0.83
CA LEU A 557 -21.55 13.84 1.00
C LEU A 557 -21.03 13.21 2.31
N MET A 558 -21.90 13.10 3.32
CA MET A 558 -21.59 12.65 4.67
C MET A 558 -22.66 11.67 5.20
N SER A 559 -22.31 10.84 6.16
CA SER A 559 -23.23 9.96 6.89
C SER A 559 -23.42 10.48 8.32
N LYS A 560 -24.67 10.63 8.76
CA LYS A 560 -25.06 11.04 10.11
C LYS A 560 -25.42 9.81 10.96
N PHE A 561 -24.78 9.68 12.11
CA PHE A 561 -24.99 8.57 13.04
C PHE A 561 -25.64 9.07 14.34
N THR A 562 -26.86 8.62 14.63
CA THR A 562 -27.66 9.07 15.80
C THR A 562 -28.11 7.94 16.73
N ALA A 563 -28.12 6.69 16.27
CA ALA A 563 -28.92 5.62 16.88
C ALA A 563 -28.45 5.13 18.27
N GLN A 564 -27.23 5.46 18.74
CA GLN A 564 -26.70 5.06 20.06
C GLN A 564 -25.82 6.12 20.74
N ARG A 565 -25.72 7.33 20.16
CA ARG A 565 -24.87 8.41 20.66
C ARG A 565 -25.74 9.53 21.26
N LEU A 566 -25.27 10.14 22.35
CA LEU A 566 -25.93 11.28 23.00
C LEU A 566 -25.99 12.50 22.08
N ARG A 567 -24.96 12.69 21.25
CA ARG A 567 -24.88 13.70 20.19
C ARG A 567 -24.76 13.03 18.82
N PRO A 568 -25.34 13.60 17.75
CA PRO A 568 -25.08 13.18 16.38
C PRO A 568 -23.58 13.25 16.07
N SER A 569 -23.10 12.30 15.27
CA SER A 569 -21.77 12.38 14.68
C SER A 569 -21.85 12.22 13.17
N TYR A 570 -21.11 13.02 12.44
CA TYR A 570 -21.05 13.04 10.99
C TYR A 570 -19.69 12.51 10.54
N GLN A 571 -19.68 11.70 9.50
CA GLN A 571 -18.44 11.24 8.86
C GLN A 571 -18.60 11.39 7.35
N PHE A 572 -17.53 11.71 6.63
CA PHE A 572 -17.57 11.60 5.17
C PHE A 572 -17.72 10.13 4.74
N LEU A 573 -18.20 9.90 3.51
CA LEU A 573 -18.41 8.55 2.95
C LEU A 573 -17.19 7.63 3.14
N SER A 574 -15.98 8.20 3.04
CA SER A 574 -14.73 7.54 3.38
C SER A 574 -13.64 8.59 3.71
N PRO A 575 -12.55 8.19 4.39
CA PRO A 575 -11.38 9.04 4.55
C PRO A 575 -10.78 9.52 3.22
N ALA A 576 -10.73 8.66 2.20
CA ALA A 576 -10.25 9.02 0.88
C ALA A 576 -11.16 10.03 0.17
N PHE A 577 -12.48 9.98 0.41
CA PHE A 577 -13.43 10.96 -0.11
C PHE A 577 -13.30 12.31 0.61
N GLN A 578 -13.02 12.30 1.92
CA GLN A 578 -12.68 13.51 2.67
C GLN A 578 -11.40 14.16 2.13
N GLU A 579 -10.34 13.37 1.90
CA GLU A 579 -9.09 13.84 1.28
C GLU A 579 -9.35 14.46 -0.10
N PHE A 580 -10.22 13.85 -0.91
CA PHE A 580 -10.60 14.38 -2.23
C PHE A 580 -11.34 15.72 -2.12
N LEU A 581 -12.32 15.85 -1.22
CA LEU A 581 -13.04 17.11 -0.98
C LEU A 581 -12.13 18.20 -0.39
N ALA A 582 -11.20 17.82 0.49
CA ALA A 582 -10.17 18.72 0.99
C ALA A 582 -9.30 19.25 -0.17
N GLY A 583 -8.91 18.37 -1.10
CA GLY A 583 -8.16 18.75 -2.30
C GLY A 583 -8.94 19.74 -3.20
N MET A 584 -10.24 19.50 -3.40
CA MET A 584 -11.12 20.43 -4.09
C MET A 584 -11.17 21.80 -3.41
N ARG A 585 -11.36 21.81 -2.09
CA ARG A 585 -11.42 23.07 -1.33
C ARG A 585 -10.11 23.85 -1.38
N LEU A 586 -8.96 23.17 -1.28
CA LEU A 586 -7.65 23.81 -1.38
C LEU A 586 -7.49 24.52 -2.74
N ILE A 587 -7.89 23.88 -3.83
CA ILE A 587 -7.86 24.49 -5.17
C ILE A 587 -8.80 25.70 -5.23
N GLU A 588 -10.03 25.59 -4.73
CA GLU A 588 -10.98 26.71 -4.68
C GLU A 588 -10.42 27.93 -3.93
N LEU A 589 -9.76 27.71 -2.79
CA LEU A 589 -9.12 28.77 -2.00
C LEU A 589 -7.98 29.46 -2.76
N LEU A 590 -7.11 28.67 -3.40
CA LEU A 590 -5.95 29.19 -4.13
C LEU A 590 -6.31 29.89 -5.45
N ASP A 591 -7.42 29.48 -6.08
CA ASP A 591 -7.96 30.03 -7.33
C ASP A 591 -8.89 31.23 -7.11
N SER A 592 -9.33 31.45 -5.86
CA SER A 592 -10.23 32.55 -5.47
C SER A 592 -9.64 33.93 -5.78
N ASP A 593 -10.47 34.89 -6.18
CA ASP A 593 -10.04 36.29 -6.38
C ASP A 593 -9.86 37.07 -5.07
N ARG A 594 -10.28 36.50 -3.92
CA ARG A 594 -10.14 37.13 -2.61
C ARG A 594 -8.79 36.79 -1.97
N GLN A 595 -8.04 37.81 -1.55
CA GLN A 595 -6.73 37.62 -0.94
C GLN A 595 -6.78 36.77 0.34
N GLU A 596 -7.78 36.99 1.20
CA GLU A 596 -7.95 36.23 2.44
C GLU A 596 -8.08 34.71 2.19
N HIS A 597 -8.82 34.32 1.15
CA HIS A 597 -8.96 32.91 0.76
C HIS A 597 -7.64 32.35 0.22
N GLN A 598 -6.91 33.13 -0.58
CA GLN A 598 -5.61 32.71 -1.09
C GLN A 598 -4.59 32.53 0.05
N ASP A 599 -4.59 33.44 1.04
CA ASP A 599 -3.70 33.37 2.20
C ASP A 599 -4.02 32.13 3.05
N LEU A 600 -5.30 31.79 3.22
CA LEU A 600 -5.74 30.56 3.88
C LEU A 600 -5.31 29.31 3.10
N GLY A 601 -5.48 29.30 1.77
CA GLY A 601 -5.01 28.20 0.91
C GLY A 601 -3.49 28.02 0.99
N LEU A 602 -2.73 29.11 0.99
CA LEU A 602 -1.28 29.09 1.17
C LEU A 602 -0.86 28.63 2.57
N TYR A 603 -1.63 28.98 3.60
CA TYR A 603 -1.42 28.49 4.96
C TYR A 603 -1.50 26.96 5.02
N TYR A 604 -2.56 26.35 4.46
CA TYR A 604 -2.68 24.89 4.40
C TYR A 604 -1.59 24.24 3.55
N LEU A 605 -1.26 24.83 2.39
CA LEU A 605 -0.19 24.31 1.54
C LEU A 605 1.16 24.32 2.27
N LYS A 606 1.46 25.37 3.04
CA LYS A 606 2.68 25.48 3.86
C LYS A 606 2.75 24.48 5.02
N GLN A 607 1.65 23.87 5.45
CA GLN A 607 1.69 22.78 6.42
C GLN A 607 2.35 21.53 5.83
N ILE A 608 2.30 21.35 4.50
CA ILE A 608 3.07 20.31 3.79
C ILE A 608 4.50 20.82 3.64
N ASN A 609 5.29 20.76 4.73
CA ASN A 609 6.60 21.40 4.82
C ASN A 609 7.79 20.45 4.65
N SER A 610 7.55 19.16 4.41
CA SER A 610 8.59 18.15 4.27
C SER A 610 8.41 17.31 2.99
N PRO A 611 9.49 17.03 2.23
CA PRO A 611 9.43 16.09 1.11
C PRO A 611 8.96 14.69 1.54
N MET A 612 9.27 14.28 2.78
CA MET A 612 8.83 13.00 3.33
C MET A 612 7.29 12.91 3.39
N MET A 613 6.64 13.99 3.82
CA MET A 613 5.18 14.08 3.90
C MET A 613 4.52 13.90 2.53
N THR A 614 5.15 14.40 1.47
CA THR A 614 4.62 14.28 0.09
C THR A 614 4.65 12.86 -0.44
N VAL A 615 5.67 12.06 -0.10
CA VAL A 615 5.80 10.67 -0.58
C VAL A 615 5.05 9.65 0.30
N SER A 616 4.61 10.06 1.49
CA SER A 616 3.89 9.23 2.48
C SER A 616 2.48 9.75 2.77
N ALA A 617 2.28 10.49 3.86
CA ALA A 617 0.99 10.82 4.45
C ALA A 617 0.07 11.62 3.52
N TYR A 618 0.65 12.56 2.77
CA TYR A 618 -0.09 13.46 1.87
C TYR A 618 -0.02 13.04 0.40
N ASN A 619 0.58 11.89 0.07
CA ASN A 619 0.72 11.44 -1.31
C ASN A 619 -0.64 11.32 -2.01
N ASN A 620 -1.62 10.68 -1.38
CA ASN A 620 -2.96 10.50 -1.95
C ASN A 620 -3.67 11.84 -2.15
N PHE A 621 -3.63 12.70 -1.12
CA PHE A 621 -4.13 14.07 -1.18
C PHE A 621 -3.51 14.87 -2.33
N LEU A 622 -2.18 14.86 -2.49
CA LEU A 622 -1.49 15.55 -3.57
C LEU A 622 -1.81 14.97 -4.94
N ASN A 623 -2.02 13.65 -5.05
CA ASN A 623 -2.51 13.04 -6.28
C ASN A 623 -3.93 13.56 -6.63
N TYR A 624 -4.82 13.72 -5.65
CA TYR A 624 -6.13 14.34 -5.86
C TYR A 624 -6.02 15.79 -6.32
N VAL A 625 -5.22 16.60 -5.62
CA VAL A 625 -4.93 17.98 -6.00
C VAL A 625 -4.35 18.06 -7.42
N SER A 626 -3.43 17.17 -7.78
CA SER A 626 -2.78 17.15 -9.10
C SER A 626 -3.73 16.89 -10.27
N SER A 627 -4.86 16.26 -9.97
CA SER A 627 -5.87 15.93 -10.96
C SER A 627 -6.91 17.02 -11.18
N LEU A 628 -6.94 18.05 -10.33
CA LEU A 628 -7.91 19.13 -10.37
C LEU A 628 -7.30 20.31 -11.15
N PRO A 629 -7.83 20.66 -12.34
CA PRO A 629 -7.24 21.70 -13.18
C PRO A 629 -7.50 23.09 -12.59
N SER A 630 -6.46 23.91 -12.43
CA SER A 630 -6.58 25.34 -12.09
C SER A 630 -5.41 26.16 -12.60
N THR A 631 -5.72 27.20 -13.37
CA THR A 631 -4.71 28.06 -14.00
C THR A 631 -3.99 28.97 -12.99
N LYS A 632 -4.65 29.42 -11.92
CA LYS A 632 -4.03 30.28 -10.90
C LYS A 632 -3.40 29.48 -9.75
N ALA A 633 -4.01 28.38 -9.33
CA ALA A 633 -3.49 27.56 -8.23
C ALA A 633 -2.30 26.70 -8.67
N GLY A 634 -2.30 26.18 -9.89
CA GLY A 634 -1.27 25.27 -10.41
C GLY A 634 0.16 25.77 -10.17
N PRO A 635 0.55 26.98 -10.64
CA PRO A 635 1.89 27.52 -10.44
C PRO A 635 2.27 27.72 -8.98
N LYS A 636 1.31 28.12 -8.12
CA LYS A 636 1.55 28.28 -6.66
C LYS A 636 1.90 26.95 -6.01
N ILE A 637 1.17 25.89 -6.37
CA ILE A 637 1.41 24.53 -5.83
C ILE A 637 2.72 23.96 -6.36
N VAL A 638 2.99 24.10 -7.66
CA VAL A 638 4.26 23.67 -8.28
C VAL A 638 5.44 24.38 -7.63
N SER A 639 5.35 25.71 -7.42
CA SER A 639 6.39 26.48 -6.74
C SER A 639 6.67 25.94 -5.33
N HIS A 640 5.62 25.61 -4.57
CA HIS A 640 5.77 25.05 -3.24
C HIS A 640 6.43 23.66 -3.28
N LEU A 641 5.92 22.75 -4.10
CA LEU A 641 6.43 21.37 -4.21
C LEU A 641 7.90 21.30 -4.62
N LEU A 642 8.33 22.11 -5.59
CA LEU A 642 9.72 22.11 -6.06
C LEU A 642 10.66 22.74 -5.03
N HIS A 643 10.21 23.76 -4.28
CA HIS A 643 11.01 24.38 -3.22
C HIS A 643 11.21 23.48 -1.98
N LEU A 644 10.38 22.45 -1.79
CA LEU A 644 10.52 21.52 -0.65
C LEU A 644 11.86 20.76 -0.68
N VAL A 645 12.39 20.44 -1.87
CA VAL A 645 13.64 19.66 -2.00
C VAL A 645 14.88 20.50 -1.69
N ASP A 646 14.83 21.81 -1.93
CA ASP A 646 15.96 22.72 -1.69
C ASP A 646 16.15 23.08 -0.22
N ASN A 647 15.12 22.85 0.58
CA ASN A 647 15.15 23.18 1.98
C ASN A 647 15.88 22.05 2.74
N LYS A 648 17.20 22.17 2.94
CA LYS A 648 18.01 21.20 3.71
C LYS A 648 17.50 21.01 5.13
N GLU A 649 16.83 22.03 5.68
CA GLU A 649 16.15 22.02 6.99
C GLU A 649 14.81 21.26 6.97
N SER A 650 14.21 20.96 5.81
CA SER A 650 12.90 20.28 5.72
C SER A 650 12.89 18.81 6.15
N LEU A 651 14.07 18.26 6.45
CA LEU A 651 14.16 17.04 7.22
C LEU A 651 13.54 17.26 8.60
N GLU A 652 13.72 18.41 9.27
CA GLU A 652 13.44 18.68 10.69
C GLU A 652 11.99 18.41 11.18
N ASN A 653 11.00 18.40 10.28
CA ASN A 653 9.58 18.27 10.62
C ASN A 653 8.98 16.87 10.40
N ILE A 654 9.64 15.80 10.86
CA ILE A 654 9.06 14.42 10.82
C ILE A 654 8.01 14.18 11.94
N SER A 655 7.47 15.23 12.58
CA SER A 655 6.34 15.08 13.50
C SER A 655 5.26 16.05 13.09
N GLU A 656 4.17 15.51 12.57
CA GLU A 656 2.92 15.39 13.32
C GLU A 656 2.00 14.49 12.51
N ASN A 657 1.10 13.80 13.21
CA ASN A 657 0.08 12.87 12.72
C ASN A 657 0.36 11.37 12.92
N ASP A 658 0.95 10.97 14.05
CA ASP A 658 0.84 9.58 14.55
C ASP A 658 -0.64 9.13 14.62
N ASP A 659 -1.58 10.06 14.83
CA ASP A 659 -3.02 9.77 14.83
C ASP A 659 -3.60 9.53 13.43
N TYR A 660 -3.13 10.22 12.37
CA TYR A 660 -3.48 9.86 10.99
C TYR A 660 -2.96 8.47 10.61
N LEU A 661 -1.72 8.16 11.03
CA LEU A 661 -1.08 6.87 10.77
C LEU A 661 -1.78 5.70 11.48
N LYS A 662 -2.43 5.92 12.63
CA LYS A 662 -3.30 4.91 13.27
C LYS A 662 -4.48 4.49 12.38
N HIS A 663 -4.98 5.39 11.52
CA HIS A 663 -6.08 5.09 10.61
C HIS A 663 -5.62 4.49 9.26
N GLN A 664 -4.32 4.55 8.93
CA GLN A 664 -3.71 3.97 7.71
C GLN A 664 -2.38 3.23 8.01
N PRO A 665 -2.42 1.99 8.52
CA PRO A 665 -1.23 1.24 8.92
C PRO A 665 -0.24 0.94 7.77
N GLU A 666 -0.72 0.85 6.52
CA GLU A 666 0.13 0.68 5.33
C GLU A 666 1.08 1.88 5.10
N ILE A 667 0.61 3.11 5.38
CA ILE A 667 1.42 4.34 5.26
C ILE A 667 2.53 4.34 6.32
N SER A 668 2.28 3.78 7.51
CA SER A 668 3.27 3.66 8.59
C SER A 668 4.45 2.76 8.17
N LEU A 669 4.18 1.57 7.62
CA LEU A 669 5.21 0.67 7.11
C LEU A 669 6.01 1.31 5.96
N LYS A 670 5.34 1.96 5.01
CA LYS A 670 5.99 2.69 3.91
C LYS A 670 6.90 3.81 4.44
N MET A 671 6.45 4.55 5.45
CA MET A 671 7.22 5.64 6.07
C MET A 671 8.45 5.11 6.81
N GLN A 672 8.34 3.99 7.51
CA GLN A 672 9.47 3.32 8.15
C GLN A 672 10.52 2.83 7.14
N LEU A 673 10.08 2.25 6.02
CA LEU A 673 10.97 1.80 4.94
C LEU A 673 11.70 2.97 4.27
N ILE A 674 11.00 4.05 3.95
CA ILE A 674 11.61 5.25 3.36
C ILE A 674 12.59 5.90 4.36
N ARG A 675 12.28 5.89 5.65
CA ARG A 675 13.19 6.35 6.71
C ARG A 675 14.45 5.49 6.79
N GLY A 676 14.29 4.17 6.71
CA GLY A 676 15.43 3.24 6.62
C GLY A 676 16.29 3.50 5.39
N LEU A 677 15.67 3.76 4.23
CA LEU A 677 16.39 4.11 3.00
C LEU A 677 17.18 5.41 3.15
N TRP A 678 16.61 6.44 3.79
CA TRP A 678 17.32 7.69 4.07
C TRP A 678 18.51 7.46 5.02
N GLN A 679 18.35 6.65 6.07
CA GLN A 679 19.42 6.35 7.03
C GLN A 679 20.56 5.53 6.41
N ILE A 680 20.24 4.59 5.52
CA ILE A 680 21.22 3.69 4.90
C ILE A 680 21.85 4.34 3.66
N CYS A 681 21.06 5.05 2.85
CA CYS A 681 21.46 5.63 1.57
C CYS A 681 20.76 6.99 1.32
N PRO A 682 21.22 8.09 1.94
CA PRO A 682 20.60 9.42 1.80
C PRO A 682 20.46 9.89 0.35
N GLN A 683 21.46 9.62 -0.50
CA GLN A 683 21.47 10.01 -1.91
C GLN A 683 20.34 9.33 -2.71
N ALA A 684 20.11 8.02 -2.48
CA ALA A 684 19.03 7.28 -3.12
C ALA A 684 17.66 7.81 -2.67
N TYR A 685 17.52 8.17 -1.40
CA TYR A 685 16.32 8.83 -0.88
C TYR A 685 16.04 10.16 -1.58
N PHE A 686 17.01 11.08 -1.62
CA PHE A 686 16.82 12.39 -2.25
C PHE A 686 16.53 12.27 -3.75
N SER A 687 17.16 11.31 -4.44
CA SER A 687 16.87 11.02 -5.84
C SER A 687 15.42 10.55 -6.05
N MET A 688 14.96 9.58 -5.24
CA MET A 688 13.59 9.06 -5.29
C MET A 688 12.54 10.16 -5.02
N VAL A 689 12.79 10.99 -4.00
CA VAL A 689 11.88 12.09 -3.62
C VAL A 689 11.85 13.17 -4.70
N SER A 690 13.00 13.52 -5.27
CA SER A 690 13.09 14.50 -6.36
C SER A 690 12.33 14.04 -7.60
N GLU A 691 12.43 12.76 -7.96
CA GLU A 691 11.66 12.15 -9.04
C GLU A 691 10.15 12.27 -8.77
N HIS A 692 9.71 11.89 -7.57
CA HIS A 692 8.29 11.93 -7.21
C HIS A 692 7.70 13.34 -7.25
N LEU A 693 8.40 14.33 -6.69
CA LEU A 693 7.96 15.71 -6.66
C LEU A 693 7.93 16.34 -8.06
N LEU A 694 8.92 16.03 -8.90
CA LEU A 694 8.94 16.47 -10.29
C LEU A 694 7.75 15.90 -11.07
N VAL A 695 7.44 14.62 -10.90
CA VAL A 695 6.28 13.99 -11.54
C VAL A 695 4.97 14.66 -11.09
N LEU A 696 4.78 14.88 -9.79
CA LEU A 696 3.59 15.58 -9.27
C LEU A 696 3.48 17.01 -9.83
N ALA A 697 4.59 17.76 -9.80
CA ALA A 697 4.63 19.14 -10.29
C ALA A 697 4.28 19.23 -11.80
N LEU A 698 4.84 18.33 -12.61
CA LEU A 698 4.56 18.28 -14.03
C LEU A 698 3.11 17.84 -14.29
N ASN A 699 2.59 16.86 -13.56
CA ASN A 699 1.18 16.46 -13.67
C ASN A 699 0.24 17.65 -13.40
N ILE A 700 0.48 18.42 -12.32
CA ILE A 700 -0.29 19.64 -12.03
C ILE A 700 -0.20 20.65 -13.19
N ALA A 701 1.01 20.88 -13.70
CA ALA A 701 1.25 21.87 -14.75
C ALA A 701 0.55 21.50 -16.07
N TYR A 702 0.60 20.22 -16.48
CA TYR A 702 -0.07 19.75 -17.70
C TYR A 702 -1.59 19.72 -17.53
N GLN A 703 -2.11 19.18 -16.42
CA GLN A 703 -3.55 19.14 -16.17
C GLN A 703 -4.17 20.54 -16.11
N SER A 704 -3.42 21.52 -15.59
CA SER A 704 -3.88 22.91 -15.48
C SER A 704 -3.59 23.77 -16.72
N ASN A 705 -2.92 23.23 -17.75
CA ASN A 705 -2.41 23.99 -18.90
C ASN A 705 -1.52 25.19 -18.50
N THR A 706 -0.70 25.04 -17.45
CA THR A 706 0.17 26.09 -16.90
C THR A 706 1.66 25.82 -17.11
N VAL A 707 2.03 24.88 -17.98
CA VAL A 707 3.42 24.48 -18.27
C VAL A 707 4.32 25.69 -18.56
N ALA A 708 3.86 26.67 -19.34
CA ALA A 708 4.63 27.88 -19.65
C ALA A 708 4.94 28.73 -18.40
N ALA A 709 4.00 28.84 -17.46
CA ALA A 709 4.18 29.58 -16.21
C ALA A 709 5.05 28.80 -15.20
N CYS A 710 4.97 27.47 -15.23
CA CYS A 710 5.72 26.58 -14.33
C CYS A 710 7.14 26.29 -14.83
N SER A 711 7.42 26.43 -16.13
CA SER A 711 8.71 26.08 -16.75
C SER A 711 9.91 26.75 -16.06
N PRO A 712 9.91 28.06 -15.73
CA PRO A 712 11.04 28.67 -15.01
C PRO A 712 11.34 28.01 -13.66
N LEU A 713 10.29 27.61 -12.92
CA LEU A 713 10.43 26.92 -11.63
C LEU A 713 11.00 25.51 -11.82
N VAL A 714 10.54 24.80 -12.86
CA VAL A 714 11.08 23.47 -13.21
C VAL A 714 12.55 23.59 -13.63
N LEU A 715 12.92 24.57 -14.46
CA LEU A 715 14.30 24.77 -14.89
C LEU A 715 15.23 25.09 -13.71
N GLN A 716 14.79 25.95 -12.77
CA GLN A 716 15.51 26.20 -11.53
C GLN A 716 15.68 24.93 -10.70
N PHE A 717 14.64 24.09 -10.63
CA PHE A 717 14.72 22.81 -9.94
C PHE A 717 15.70 21.83 -10.60
N LEU A 718 15.78 21.77 -11.93
CA LEU A 718 16.66 20.83 -12.64
C LEU A 718 18.16 21.21 -12.53
N GLN A 719 18.47 22.47 -12.24
CA GLN A 719 19.83 23.00 -12.28
C GLN A 719 20.79 22.24 -11.34
N GLY A 720 21.80 21.59 -11.93
CA GLY A 720 22.87 20.90 -11.21
C GLY A 720 22.45 19.62 -10.49
N ARG A 721 21.25 19.08 -10.75
CA ARG A 721 20.75 17.85 -10.10
C ARG A 721 21.08 16.58 -10.87
N THR A 722 21.08 15.47 -10.14
CA THR A 722 21.17 14.10 -10.67
C THR A 722 19.80 13.42 -10.57
N LEU A 723 19.24 12.99 -11.69
CA LEU A 723 17.90 12.36 -11.78
C LEU A 723 17.98 10.94 -12.34
N THR A 724 16.91 10.17 -12.20
CA THR A 724 16.84 8.80 -12.74
C THR A 724 16.45 8.82 -14.22
N LEU A 725 16.84 7.79 -14.97
CA LEU A 725 16.49 7.65 -16.39
C LEU A 725 15.00 7.71 -16.68
N LYS A 726 14.16 7.22 -15.76
CA LYS A 726 12.70 7.17 -15.91
C LYS A 726 12.07 8.56 -16.09
N VAL A 727 12.69 9.58 -15.52
CA VAL A 727 12.24 10.97 -15.62
C VAL A 727 12.24 11.47 -17.07
N LEU A 728 13.10 10.93 -17.93
CA LEU A 728 13.17 11.32 -19.35
C LEU A 728 11.96 10.85 -20.18
N ASN A 729 11.16 9.93 -19.65
CA ASN A 729 9.90 9.50 -20.27
C ASN A 729 8.78 10.53 -20.10
N LEU A 730 8.95 11.51 -19.21
CA LEU A 730 7.96 12.55 -18.98
C LEU A 730 7.82 13.44 -20.22
N GLN A 731 6.57 13.83 -20.51
CA GLN A 731 6.23 14.68 -21.66
C GLN A 731 7.02 16.00 -21.69
N TYR A 732 7.39 16.52 -20.51
CA TYR A 732 8.16 17.75 -20.38
C TYR A 732 9.49 17.74 -21.15
N PHE A 733 10.23 16.62 -21.13
CA PHE A 733 11.51 16.52 -21.84
C PHE A 733 11.35 16.31 -23.35
N PHE A 734 10.14 15.99 -23.81
CA PHE A 734 9.81 16.03 -25.23
C PHE A 734 9.52 17.47 -25.68
N ASP A 735 8.75 18.22 -24.90
CA ASP A 735 8.35 19.60 -25.22
C ASP A 735 9.52 20.59 -25.03
N HIS A 736 10.39 20.35 -24.03
CA HIS A 736 11.50 21.22 -23.61
C HIS A 736 12.84 20.45 -23.50
N PRO A 737 13.38 19.90 -24.59
CA PRO A 737 14.61 19.09 -24.57
C PRO A 737 15.87 19.88 -24.16
N GLU A 738 15.87 21.21 -24.30
CA GLU A 738 16.96 22.10 -23.87
C GLU A 738 17.23 22.01 -22.36
N SER A 739 16.22 21.63 -21.58
CA SER A 739 16.30 21.49 -20.13
C SER A 739 17.32 20.43 -19.67
N LEU A 740 17.67 19.47 -20.53
CA LEU A 740 18.69 18.46 -20.26
C LEU A 740 20.07 19.06 -20.00
N SER A 741 20.39 20.19 -20.63
CA SER A 741 21.69 20.85 -20.48
C SER A 741 21.92 21.43 -19.07
N LEU A 742 20.86 21.60 -18.28
CA LEU A 742 20.93 22.11 -16.91
C LEU A 742 21.24 21.02 -15.88
N LEU A 743 21.03 19.74 -16.24
CA LEU A 743 21.25 18.62 -15.33
C LEU A 743 22.74 18.37 -15.11
N ARG A 744 23.09 17.89 -13.91
CA ARG A 744 24.45 17.39 -13.64
C ARG A 744 24.66 16.02 -14.28
N SER A 745 23.74 15.09 -14.03
CA SER A 745 23.82 13.72 -14.54
C SER A 745 22.47 13.00 -14.54
N ILE A 746 22.36 11.92 -15.32
CA ILE A 746 21.26 10.96 -15.30
C ILE A 746 21.80 9.63 -14.81
N HIS A 747 21.16 9.05 -13.81
CA HIS A 747 21.58 7.81 -13.18
C HIS A 747 20.70 6.61 -13.61
N VAL A 748 21.34 5.49 -13.91
CA VAL A 748 20.75 4.19 -14.25
C VAL A 748 21.31 3.13 -13.30
N SER A 749 20.44 2.46 -12.54
CA SER A 749 20.83 1.33 -11.68
C SER A 749 20.34 0.01 -12.25
N ILE A 750 21.26 -0.90 -12.57
CA ILE A 750 21.00 -2.25 -13.07
C ILE A 750 21.35 -3.25 -11.96
N LYS A 751 20.33 -3.95 -11.41
CA LYS A 751 20.49 -4.85 -10.25
C LYS A 751 20.17 -6.30 -10.58
N GLY A 752 21.12 -7.18 -10.31
CA GLY A 752 21.05 -8.61 -10.60
C GLY A 752 20.50 -9.46 -9.48
N ASN A 753 20.65 -10.78 -9.66
CA ASN A 753 20.23 -11.79 -8.69
C ASN A 753 21.34 -12.20 -7.74
N LYS A 754 22.61 -11.91 -8.07
CA LYS A 754 23.71 -12.17 -7.14
C LYS A 754 23.51 -11.31 -5.91
N THR A 755 23.28 -11.95 -4.76
CA THR A 755 23.33 -11.29 -3.46
C THR A 755 24.71 -10.68 -3.31
N SER A 756 24.79 -9.39 -2.94
CA SER A 756 26.06 -8.82 -2.51
C SER A 756 26.68 -9.76 -1.49
N PRO A 757 27.97 -10.11 -1.61
CA PRO A 757 28.63 -10.93 -0.60
C PRO A 757 28.41 -10.23 0.74
N ARG A 758 27.87 -10.97 1.72
CA ARG A 758 27.82 -10.51 3.12
C ARG A 758 29.19 -9.99 3.48
N PHE A 759 29.26 -8.93 4.31
CA PHE A 759 30.54 -8.48 4.82
C PHE A 759 31.28 -9.70 5.37
N ASP A 760 32.49 -9.93 4.86
CA ASP A 760 33.30 -11.05 5.30
C ASP A 760 33.83 -10.68 6.69
N PHE A 761 33.05 -11.03 7.71
CA PHE A 761 33.41 -10.80 9.11
C PHE A 761 34.47 -11.78 9.59
N SER A 762 34.95 -12.71 8.76
CA SER A 762 36.03 -13.64 9.13
C SER A 762 37.29 -12.93 9.62
N VAL A 763 37.58 -11.72 9.11
CA VAL A 763 38.68 -10.88 9.59
C VAL A 763 38.39 -10.37 11.02
N LEU A 764 37.16 -9.93 11.29
CA LEU A 764 36.72 -9.52 12.63
C LEU A 764 36.68 -10.70 13.61
N GLU A 765 36.23 -11.87 13.17
CA GLU A 765 36.25 -13.12 13.96
C GLU A 765 37.68 -13.64 14.21
N ALA A 766 38.60 -13.47 13.25
CA ALA A 766 40.01 -13.85 13.40
C ALA A 766 40.79 -12.87 14.29
N CYS A 767 40.39 -11.60 14.33
CA CYS A 767 41.01 -10.59 15.18
C CYS A 767 40.46 -10.57 16.62
N LEU A 768 39.27 -11.11 16.88
CA LEU A 768 38.58 -11.05 18.18
C LEU A 768 38.44 -12.44 18.81
N ASP A 769 39.31 -12.76 19.76
CA ASP A 769 39.26 -14.02 20.51
C ASP A 769 38.16 -14.01 21.59
N LYS A 770 37.41 -15.10 21.73
CA LYS A 770 36.44 -15.34 22.81
C LYS A 770 37.06 -15.20 24.21
N SER A 771 38.37 -15.40 24.35
CA SER A 771 39.09 -15.18 25.62
C SER A 771 39.04 -13.72 26.11
N GLN A 772 38.75 -12.76 25.22
CA GLN A 772 38.63 -11.34 25.52
C GLN A 772 37.19 -10.89 25.83
N ALA A 773 36.26 -11.83 26.00
CA ALA A 773 34.86 -11.51 26.28
C ALA A 773 34.73 -10.67 27.56
N PRO A 774 34.06 -9.49 27.51
CA PRO A 774 33.94 -8.64 28.67
C PRO A 774 33.05 -9.30 29.72
N THR A 775 33.47 -9.21 30.98
CA THR A 775 32.68 -9.71 32.12
C THR A 775 31.85 -8.56 32.70
N ILE A 776 30.53 -8.68 32.66
CA ILE A 776 29.60 -7.60 33.04
C ILE A 776 28.42 -8.13 33.86
N ASP A 777 27.79 -7.24 34.62
CA ASP A 777 26.57 -7.55 35.37
C ASP A 777 25.37 -7.71 34.39
N GLN A 778 24.38 -8.51 34.78
CA GLN A 778 23.18 -8.80 33.98
C GLN A 778 22.46 -7.53 33.48
N ASP A 779 22.44 -6.47 34.29
CA ASP A 779 21.76 -5.21 33.98
C ASP A 779 22.37 -4.48 32.77
N TYR A 780 23.66 -4.74 32.47
CA TYR A 780 24.38 -4.11 31.36
C TYR A 780 24.47 -4.98 30.10
N ALA A 781 23.86 -6.17 30.10
CA ALA A 781 23.90 -7.08 28.96
C ALA A 781 23.35 -6.45 27.66
N SER A 782 22.43 -5.49 27.78
CA SER A 782 21.82 -4.77 26.64
C SER A 782 22.79 -3.87 25.87
N ALA A 783 23.99 -3.59 26.41
CA ALA A 783 25.05 -2.85 25.76
C ALA A 783 25.81 -3.68 24.70
N PHE A 784 25.54 -4.98 24.60
CA PHE A 784 26.16 -5.88 23.63
C PHE A 784 25.09 -6.65 22.85
N GLU A 785 25.27 -6.77 21.54
CA GLU A 785 24.45 -7.56 20.63
C GLU A 785 25.35 -8.63 19.97
N PRO A 786 25.01 -9.92 20.06
CA PRO A 786 25.75 -10.96 19.35
C PRO A 786 25.65 -10.76 17.84
N MET A 787 26.78 -10.90 17.14
CA MET A 787 26.87 -10.69 15.68
C MET A 787 25.87 -11.56 14.91
N ASN A 788 25.65 -12.81 15.34
CA ASN A 788 24.64 -13.68 14.72
C ASN A 788 23.21 -13.13 14.82
N GLU A 789 22.84 -12.55 15.97
CA GLU A 789 21.51 -11.94 16.16
C GLU A 789 21.39 -10.67 15.33
N TRP A 790 22.44 -9.84 15.33
CA TRP A 790 22.49 -8.64 14.50
C TRP A 790 22.43 -8.95 13.00
N GLU A 791 23.15 -9.98 12.54
CA GLU A 791 23.12 -10.44 11.16
C GLU A 791 21.75 -10.98 10.75
N GLN A 792 21.09 -11.73 11.63
CA GLN A 792 19.71 -12.19 11.38
C GLN A 792 18.75 -11.00 11.30
N ASN A 793 18.84 -10.05 12.24
CA ASN A 793 18.03 -8.83 12.24
C ASN A 793 18.27 -7.97 10.99
N LEU A 794 19.52 -7.87 10.53
CA LEU A 794 19.89 -7.15 9.32
C LEU A 794 19.39 -7.90 8.08
N ALA A 795 19.55 -9.22 8.03
CA ALA A 795 19.07 -10.06 6.94
C ALA A 795 17.55 -10.01 6.80
N GLU A 796 16.81 -10.06 7.91
CA GLU A 796 15.34 -9.92 7.90
C GLU A 796 14.91 -8.54 7.37
N LYS A 797 15.59 -7.46 7.81
CA LYS A 797 15.33 -6.11 7.29
C LYS A 797 15.70 -5.96 5.81
N GLU A 798 16.82 -6.54 5.40
CA GLU A 798 17.29 -6.52 4.02
C GLU A 798 16.37 -7.34 3.12
N ASP A 799 15.88 -8.49 3.58
CA ASP A 799 14.95 -9.36 2.87
C ASP A 799 13.56 -8.72 2.78
N ASN A 800 13.12 -7.96 3.79
CA ASN A 800 11.91 -7.14 3.71
C ASN A 800 12.04 -6.01 2.67
N VAL A 801 13.19 -5.34 2.60
CA VAL A 801 13.47 -4.32 1.57
C VAL A 801 13.60 -4.96 0.18
N LYS A 802 14.29 -6.10 0.08
CA LYS A 802 14.46 -6.86 -1.16
C LYS A 802 13.16 -7.46 -1.66
N SER A 803 12.29 -7.95 -0.79
CA SER A 803 10.97 -8.47 -1.16
C SER A 803 10.08 -7.35 -1.68
N TYR A 804 10.10 -6.16 -1.07
CA TYR A 804 9.41 -4.97 -1.59
C TYR A 804 9.97 -4.54 -2.96
N MET A 805 11.30 -4.43 -3.10
CA MET A 805 11.95 -4.14 -4.39
C MET A 805 11.72 -5.26 -5.42
N ALA A 806 11.55 -6.51 -4.98
CA ALA A 806 11.23 -7.66 -5.81
C ALA A 806 9.76 -7.65 -6.29
N ILE A 807 8.83 -7.20 -5.45
CA ILE A 807 7.44 -6.95 -5.83
C ILE A 807 7.36 -5.80 -6.85
N GLN A 808 8.33 -4.88 -6.85
CA GLN A 808 8.51 -3.85 -7.88
C GLN A 808 9.30 -4.31 -9.12
N ARG A 809 9.74 -5.58 -9.25
CA ARG A 809 10.75 -5.98 -10.25
C ARG A 809 10.33 -5.88 -11.72
N ARG A 810 11.26 -5.25 -12.46
CA ARG A 810 11.88 -5.67 -13.74
C ARG A 810 10.95 -5.83 -14.94
N ALA A 811 10.42 -4.72 -15.41
CA ALA A 811 10.50 -4.47 -16.84
C ALA A 811 11.77 -3.62 -17.07
N PRO A 812 12.50 -3.82 -18.18
CA PRO A 812 13.53 -2.86 -18.59
C PRO A 812 12.90 -1.47 -18.75
N PRO A 813 13.69 -0.39 -18.62
CA PRO A 813 13.16 0.97 -18.73
C PRO A 813 12.53 1.17 -20.11
N ASP A 814 11.21 1.40 -20.15
CA ASP A 814 10.47 1.65 -21.39
C ASP A 814 10.94 2.98 -22.01
N LEU A 815 11.57 2.93 -23.18
CA LEU A 815 12.05 4.10 -23.92
C LEU A 815 11.05 4.59 -25.00
N SER A 816 9.76 4.30 -24.85
CA SER A 816 8.75 4.64 -25.88
C SER A 816 8.20 6.08 -25.82
N THR A 817 8.53 6.85 -24.78
CA THR A 817 7.87 8.13 -24.47
C THR A 817 8.85 9.26 -24.12
N GLY A 818 8.35 10.49 -24.00
CA GLY A 818 9.14 11.66 -23.62
C GLY A 818 10.28 11.96 -24.58
N TYR A 819 11.46 12.27 -24.03
CA TYR A 819 12.68 12.60 -24.76
C TYR A 819 13.04 11.56 -25.85
N TRP A 820 12.77 10.28 -25.59
CA TRP A 820 13.17 9.20 -26.50
C TRP A 820 12.43 9.20 -27.84
N LYS A 821 11.27 9.86 -27.93
CA LYS A 821 10.55 10.07 -29.20
C LYS A 821 11.26 11.06 -30.13
N LEU A 822 12.18 11.89 -29.62
CA LEU A 822 12.89 12.88 -30.43
C LEU A 822 13.90 12.21 -31.36
N SER A 823 13.77 12.48 -32.65
CA SER A 823 14.72 12.06 -33.68
C SER A 823 14.89 13.18 -34.70
N PRO A 824 16.06 13.85 -34.79
CA PRO A 824 17.32 13.58 -34.07
C PRO A 824 17.35 14.12 -32.63
N LYS A 825 18.21 13.54 -31.78
CA LYS A 825 18.46 14.01 -30.41
C LYS A 825 19.42 15.21 -30.44
N GLN A 826 18.87 16.43 -30.56
CA GLN A 826 19.67 17.66 -30.67
C GLN A 826 20.40 18.00 -29.36
N TYR A 827 19.75 17.77 -28.21
CA TYR A 827 20.33 17.98 -26.87
C TYR A 827 20.70 16.64 -26.27
N LYS A 828 21.99 16.44 -25.96
CA LYS A 828 22.49 15.20 -25.34
C LYS A 828 22.48 15.28 -23.82
N ILE A 829 22.43 14.12 -23.17
CA ILE A 829 22.56 13.98 -21.73
C ILE A 829 24.00 14.39 -21.32
N PRO A 830 24.18 15.36 -20.39
CA PRO A 830 25.52 15.86 -20.02
C PRO A 830 26.44 14.77 -19.45
N CYS A 831 25.93 13.97 -18.52
CA CYS A 831 26.64 12.82 -17.96
C CYS A 831 25.64 11.70 -17.64
N LEU A 832 25.98 10.46 -17.99
CA LEU A 832 25.22 9.26 -17.69
C LEU A 832 26.00 8.40 -16.67
N GLU A 833 25.44 8.22 -15.48
CA GLU A 833 26.00 7.37 -14.42
C GLU A 833 25.31 6.00 -14.45
N VAL A 834 26.07 4.94 -14.76
CA VAL A 834 25.56 3.56 -14.87
C VAL A 834 26.10 2.73 -13.72
N HIS A 835 25.23 2.42 -12.76
CA HIS A 835 25.55 1.61 -11.59
C HIS A 835 25.05 0.18 -11.79
N VAL A 836 25.95 -0.78 -11.76
CA VAL A 836 25.67 -2.20 -11.98
C VAL A 836 26.05 -2.99 -10.74
N ASN A 837 25.13 -3.80 -10.25
CA ASN A 837 25.36 -4.63 -9.08
C ASN A 837 24.85 -6.06 -9.28
N GLY A 838 25.75 -7.05 -9.20
CA GLY A 838 25.41 -8.46 -9.24
C GLY A 838 24.93 -9.03 -10.59
N ILE A 839 25.30 -8.41 -11.73
CA ILE A 839 24.92 -8.86 -13.09
C ILE A 839 26.16 -9.11 -13.94
N ASP A 840 26.22 -10.27 -14.56
CA ASP A 840 27.32 -10.62 -15.48
C ASP A 840 26.96 -10.36 -16.94
N ALA A 841 25.68 -10.51 -17.32
CA ALA A 841 25.24 -10.30 -18.69
C ALA A 841 23.86 -9.63 -18.72
N VAL A 842 23.68 -8.71 -19.66
CA VAL A 842 22.37 -8.12 -19.99
C VAL A 842 21.68 -8.92 -21.09
N ASP A 843 20.35 -8.91 -21.08
CA ASP A 843 19.56 -9.46 -22.18
C ASP A 843 19.58 -8.52 -23.40
N GLN A 844 19.08 -9.02 -24.53
CA GLN A 844 19.06 -8.29 -25.80
C GLN A 844 18.25 -7.00 -25.72
N GLU A 845 17.13 -7.01 -24.99
CA GLU A 845 16.25 -5.84 -24.81
C GLU A 845 16.97 -4.72 -24.04
N MET A 846 17.63 -5.05 -22.92
CA MET A 846 18.41 -4.09 -22.15
C MET A 846 19.64 -3.60 -22.92
N LEU A 847 20.27 -4.45 -23.74
CA LEU A 847 21.39 -4.04 -24.60
C LEU A 847 20.95 -2.98 -25.63
N GLU A 848 19.79 -3.16 -26.27
CA GLU A 848 19.23 -2.18 -27.21
C GLU A 848 18.91 -0.83 -26.54
N ILE A 849 18.40 -0.88 -25.31
CA ILE A 849 18.19 0.30 -24.47
C ILE A 849 19.53 0.98 -24.18
N LEU A 850 20.55 0.25 -23.73
CA LEU A 850 21.87 0.82 -23.43
C LEU A 850 22.51 1.43 -24.67
N MET A 851 22.42 0.80 -25.84
CA MET A 851 22.89 1.38 -27.11
C MET A 851 22.22 2.74 -27.38
N THR A 852 20.91 2.82 -27.18
CA THR A 852 20.14 4.06 -27.37
C THR A 852 20.56 5.14 -26.37
N VAL A 853 20.66 4.79 -25.08
CA VAL A 853 21.00 5.73 -24.00
C VAL A 853 22.44 6.23 -24.13
N PHE A 854 23.39 5.35 -24.49
CA PHE A 854 24.80 5.71 -24.66
C PHE A 854 25.00 6.67 -25.82
N SER A 855 24.35 6.42 -26.97
CA SER A 855 24.43 7.32 -28.12
C SER A 855 23.88 8.73 -27.83
N ALA A 856 22.92 8.83 -26.90
CA ALA A 856 22.29 10.07 -26.46
C ALA A 856 23.11 10.82 -25.38
N SER A 857 24.25 10.30 -24.94
CA SER A 857 25.04 10.83 -23.83
C SER A 857 26.37 11.47 -24.29
N GLN A 858 26.78 12.54 -23.60
CA GLN A 858 28.07 13.21 -23.83
C GLN A 858 29.20 12.52 -23.06
N ARG A 859 28.98 12.27 -21.77
CA ARG A 859 29.90 11.55 -20.88
C ARG A 859 29.19 10.35 -20.26
N ILE A 860 29.92 9.26 -20.07
CA ILE A 860 29.44 8.02 -19.48
C ILE A 860 30.39 7.61 -18.35
N GLU A 861 29.82 7.36 -17.17
CA GLU A 861 30.51 6.87 -15.99
C GLU A 861 29.97 5.47 -15.66
N LEU A 862 30.85 4.47 -15.63
CA LEU A 862 30.50 3.08 -15.33
C LEU A 862 30.93 2.74 -13.91
N HIS A 863 30.00 2.24 -13.09
CA HIS A 863 30.23 1.80 -11.72
C HIS A 863 29.80 0.34 -11.58
N LEU A 864 30.75 -0.58 -11.56
CA LEU A 864 30.53 -2.02 -11.52
C LEU A 864 30.87 -2.56 -10.14
N ASN A 865 29.91 -3.25 -9.53
CA ASN A 865 30.10 -3.95 -8.26
C ASN A 865 29.65 -5.40 -8.42
N HIS A 866 30.56 -6.36 -8.15
CA HIS A 866 30.26 -7.78 -8.20
C HIS A 866 29.55 -8.25 -9.50
N SER A 867 29.94 -7.70 -10.64
CA SER A 867 29.32 -7.83 -11.96
C SER A 867 30.37 -8.19 -13.03
N GLY A 868 30.76 -9.47 -13.13
CA GLY A 868 31.90 -9.92 -13.96
C GLY A 868 31.42 -10.41 -15.31
N GLY A 869 32.03 -9.97 -16.41
CA GLY A 869 31.50 -10.21 -17.77
C GLY A 869 30.56 -9.12 -18.27
N PHE A 870 30.18 -8.14 -17.43
CA PHE A 870 29.24 -7.10 -17.83
C PHE A 870 29.79 -6.25 -18.98
N ILE A 871 31.08 -5.87 -18.91
CA ILE A 871 31.72 -5.04 -19.95
C ILE A 871 31.71 -5.78 -21.29
N GLU A 872 31.98 -7.08 -21.26
CA GLU A 872 31.93 -7.92 -22.45
C GLU A 872 30.51 -8.02 -23.01
N SER A 873 29.49 -8.18 -22.15
CA SER A 873 28.09 -8.26 -22.56
C SER A 873 27.58 -6.98 -23.25
N ILE A 874 28.10 -5.81 -22.86
CA ILE A 874 27.73 -4.51 -23.45
C ILE A 874 28.70 -4.06 -24.55
N ARG A 875 29.60 -4.93 -25.03
CA ARG A 875 30.56 -4.62 -26.10
C ARG A 875 29.92 -3.87 -27.27
N PRO A 876 28.75 -4.27 -27.82
CA PRO A 876 28.14 -3.54 -28.93
C PRO A 876 27.78 -2.08 -28.60
N ALA A 877 27.30 -1.83 -27.38
CA ALA A 877 26.99 -0.47 -26.92
C ALA A 877 28.25 0.36 -26.68
N LEU A 878 29.28 -0.24 -26.09
CA LEU A 878 30.56 0.43 -25.86
C LEU A 878 31.25 0.81 -27.17
N GLU A 879 31.31 -0.07 -28.17
CA GLU A 879 31.89 0.21 -29.49
C GLU A 879 31.30 1.45 -30.16
N LEU A 880 29.99 1.69 -29.99
CA LEU A 880 29.31 2.86 -30.54
C LEU A 880 29.65 4.18 -29.82
N SER A 881 30.08 4.12 -28.55
CA SER A 881 30.25 5.29 -27.69
C SER A 881 31.57 5.30 -26.89
N LYS A 882 32.63 4.65 -27.38
CA LYS A 882 33.92 4.54 -26.68
C LYS A 882 34.49 5.90 -26.26
N ALA A 883 34.38 6.89 -27.14
CA ALA A 883 34.87 8.25 -26.90
C ALA A 883 34.09 9.01 -25.80
N SER A 884 32.91 8.53 -25.40
CA SER A 884 32.10 9.17 -24.36
C SER A 884 32.37 8.61 -22.97
N VAL A 885 33.05 7.46 -22.82
CA VAL A 885 33.30 6.84 -21.51
C VAL A 885 34.46 7.54 -20.81
N THR A 886 34.16 8.26 -19.73
CA THR A 886 35.14 9.08 -19.00
C THR A 886 35.54 8.52 -17.64
N LYS A 887 34.71 7.66 -17.03
CA LYS A 887 35.03 7.04 -15.74
C LYS A 887 34.64 5.57 -15.71
N CYS A 888 35.48 4.75 -15.09
CA CYS A 888 35.19 3.35 -14.82
C CYS A 888 35.63 2.98 -13.40
N SER A 889 34.68 2.55 -12.58
CA SER A 889 34.89 2.08 -11.21
C SER A 889 34.49 0.62 -11.12
N ILE A 890 35.39 -0.23 -10.65
CA ILE A 890 35.25 -1.68 -10.65
C ILE A 890 35.57 -2.17 -9.24
N SER A 891 34.60 -2.84 -8.61
CA SER A 891 34.69 -3.27 -7.22
C SER A 891 34.32 -4.75 -7.04
N LYS A 892 35.10 -5.47 -6.21
CA LYS A 892 34.88 -6.87 -5.80
C LYS A 892 34.69 -7.83 -6.99
N LEU A 893 35.61 -7.76 -7.94
CA LEU A 893 35.50 -8.38 -9.26
C LEU A 893 36.79 -9.07 -9.73
N GLU A 894 36.64 -10.06 -10.61
CA GLU A 894 37.71 -10.61 -11.44
C GLU A 894 37.33 -10.25 -12.89
N LEU A 895 38.19 -9.52 -13.59
CA LEU A 895 37.95 -9.14 -14.99
C LEU A 895 38.45 -10.26 -15.90
N SER A 896 37.70 -10.55 -16.96
CA SER A 896 38.19 -11.45 -18.01
C SER A 896 39.25 -10.74 -18.87
N ALA A 897 40.15 -11.51 -19.51
CA ALA A 897 41.12 -10.96 -20.46
C ALA A 897 40.46 -10.13 -21.58
N ALA A 898 39.23 -10.49 -21.98
CA ALA A 898 38.47 -9.77 -22.99
C ALA A 898 37.92 -8.42 -22.47
N GLU A 899 37.57 -8.33 -21.18
CA GLU A 899 37.14 -7.08 -20.55
C GLU A 899 38.33 -6.13 -20.34
N GLU A 900 39.49 -6.66 -19.96
CA GLU A 900 40.74 -5.88 -19.85
C GLU A 900 41.13 -5.27 -21.21
N GLU A 901 41.09 -6.05 -22.29
CA GLU A 901 41.34 -5.55 -23.64
C GLU A 901 40.36 -4.44 -24.02
N LEU A 902 39.06 -4.62 -23.77
CA LEU A 902 38.03 -3.62 -24.07
C LEU A 902 38.26 -2.31 -23.31
N LEU A 903 38.63 -2.37 -22.03
CA LEU A 903 38.95 -1.19 -21.23
C LEU A 903 40.13 -0.42 -21.84
N LEU A 904 41.18 -1.12 -22.27
CA LEU A 904 42.34 -0.50 -22.92
C LEU A 904 42.00 0.21 -24.24
N THR A 905 40.85 -0.10 -24.85
CA THR A 905 40.40 0.58 -26.08
C THR A 905 39.64 1.90 -25.82
N LEU A 906 39.42 2.31 -24.57
CA LEU A 906 38.68 3.53 -24.23
C LEU A 906 39.58 4.79 -24.34
N PRO A 907 39.39 5.65 -25.36
CA PRO A 907 40.33 6.72 -25.68
C PRO A 907 40.19 7.97 -24.79
N SER A 908 39.10 8.09 -24.05
CA SER A 908 38.74 9.31 -23.29
C SER A 908 38.57 9.06 -21.79
N LEU A 909 39.08 7.93 -21.30
CA LEU A 909 39.00 7.57 -19.89
C LEU A 909 39.84 8.55 -19.04
N GLU A 910 39.18 9.29 -18.16
CA GLU A 910 39.79 10.27 -17.25
C GLU A 910 40.01 9.68 -15.84
N SER A 911 39.19 8.72 -15.42
CA SER A 911 39.20 8.16 -14.07
C SER A 911 39.04 6.63 -14.09
N LEU A 912 39.98 5.92 -13.46
CA LEU A 912 39.95 4.47 -13.30
C LEU A 912 40.07 4.09 -11.82
N GLU A 913 39.08 3.37 -11.31
CA GLU A 913 39.04 2.89 -9.93
C GLU A 913 38.88 1.37 -9.89
N LEU A 914 39.76 0.70 -9.16
CA LEU A 914 39.84 -0.74 -9.02
C LEU A 914 39.94 -1.09 -7.53
N SER A 915 38.93 -1.74 -6.95
CA SER A 915 38.90 -2.08 -5.52
C SER A 915 38.47 -3.51 -5.24
N GLY A 916 39.09 -4.16 -4.26
CA GLY A 916 38.66 -5.45 -3.73
C GLY A 916 38.83 -6.66 -4.66
N THR A 917 39.70 -6.59 -5.67
CA THR A 917 40.00 -7.70 -6.59
C THR A 917 41.13 -8.59 -6.04
N ILE A 918 41.14 -9.89 -6.38
CA ILE A 918 42.04 -10.92 -5.81
C ILE A 918 43.19 -11.30 -6.77
N GLN A 919 43.08 -11.00 -8.07
CA GLN A 919 44.10 -11.31 -9.09
C GLN A 919 44.79 -10.05 -9.64
N SER A 920 46.02 -10.22 -10.15
CA SER A 920 46.75 -9.20 -10.92
C SER A 920 46.05 -8.95 -12.26
N GLN A 921 45.76 -7.69 -12.58
CA GLN A 921 45.26 -7.31 -13.90
C GLN A 921 46.42 -7.27 -14.89
N ASP A 922 46.76 -8.45 -15.42
CA ASP A 922 47.98 -8.71 -16.17
C ASP A 922 48.06 -7.92 -17.50
N GLN A 923 46.94 -7.39 -18.03
CA GLN A 923 46.96 -6.54 -19.23
C GLN A 923 46.76 -5.06 -18.93
N ILE A 924 46.02 -4.68 -17.88
CA ILE A 924 45.71 -3.27 -17.60
C ILE A 924 46.96 -2.53 -17.09
N PHE A 925 47.62 -3.05 -16.06
CA PHE A 925 48.74 -2.34 -15.43
C PHE A 925 49.96 -2.13 -16.34
N PRO A 926 50.39 -3.09 -17.18
CA PRO A 926 51.49 -2.87 -18.11
C PRO A 926 51.19 -1.87 -19.23
N ASN A 927 49.91 -1.68 -19.56
CA ASN A 927 49.45 -0.86 -20.69
C ASN A 927 48.72 0.42 -20.24
N LEU A 928 48.96 0.87 -19.01
CA LEU A 928 48.35 2.08 -18.47
C LEU A 928 48.70 3.32 -19.33
N ASP A 929 49.86 3.32 -19.99
CA ASP A 929 50.32 4.35 -20.92
C ASP A 929 49.37 4.58 -22.11
N LYS A 930 48.51 3.61 -22.43
CA LYS A 930 47.48 3.75 -23.48
C LYS A 930 46.35 4.70 -23.07
N PHE A 931 46.16 4.97 -21.78
CA PHE A 931 45.15 5.92 -21.30
C PHE A 931 45.68 7.36 -21.32
N LEU A 932 45.65 7.99 -22.49
CA LEU A 932 46.23 9.33 -22.71
C LEU A 932 45.55 10.46 -21.90
N CYS A 933 44.28 10.27 -21.51
CA CYS A 933 43.47 11.27 -20.80
C CYS A 933 43.37 11.03 -19.29
N LEU A 934 44.07 10.03 -18.74
CA LEU A 934 43.91 9.61 -17.35
C LEU A 934 44.42 10.68 -16.38
N LYS A 935 43.52 11.13 -15.48
CA LYS A 935 43.78 12.13 -14.43
C LYS A 935 43.59 11.55 -13.03
N GLU A 936 42.77 10.52 -12.88
CA GLU A 936 42.50 9.88 -11.61
C GLU A 936 42.76 8.38 -11.68
N LEU A 937 43.58 7.86 -10.76
CA LEU A 937 43.84 6.45 -10.62
C LEU A 937 43.66 6.02 -9.15
N SER A 938 42.79 5.04 -8.92
CA SER A 938 42.55 4.44 -7.61
C SER A 938 42.67 2.93 -7.68
N VAL A 939 43.60 2.36 -6.92
CA VAL A 939 43.90 0.92 -6.91
C VAL A 939 44.04 0.41 -5.48
N ASP A 940 43.06 -0.39 -5.03
CA ASP A 940 42.99 -1.03 -3.71
C ASP A 940 42.77 -2.55 -3.87
N LEU A 941 43.85 -3.32 -3.99
CA LEU A 941 43.80 -4.78 -4.23
C LEU A 941 43.83 -5.56 -2.90
N LYS A 942 43.06 -6.66 -2.82
CA LYS A 942 43.11 -7.56 -1.66
C LYS A 942 44.27 -8.56 -1.82
N GLY A 943 45.24 -8.53 -0.90
CA GLY A 943 46.42 -9.40 -0.88
C GLY A 943 47.74 -8.67 -1.10
N ASN A 944 48.88 -9.37 -0.98
CA ASN A 944 50.24 -8.84 -1.19
C ASN A 944 50.59 -8.70 -2.69
N ILE A 945 49.70 -8.11 -3.50
CA ILE A 945 49.95 -7.92 -4.94
C ILE A 945 50.61 -6.55 -5.16
N ASN A 946 51.79 -6.54 -5.78
CA ASN A 946 52.51 -5.33 -6.13
C ASN A 946 52.06 -4.77 -7.48
N VAL A 947 51.30 -3.67 -7.46
CA VAL A 947 50.88 -2.95 -8.67
C VAL A 947 52.10 -2.45 -9.46
N PHE A 948 53.14 -1.97 -8.77
CA PHE A 948 54.33 -1.36 -9.36
C PHE A 948 55.40 -2.32 -9.87
N SER A 949 55.33 -3.62 -9.56
CA SER A 949 56.20 -4.62 -10.20
C SER A 949 55.80 -4.87 -11.65
N VAL A 950 54.55 -4.54 -12.01
CA VAL A 950 53.94 -4.83 -13.32
C VAL A 950 53.95 -3.59 -14.24
N ILE A 951 54.08 -2.39 -13.69
CA ILE A 951 54.13 -1.13 -14.46
C ILE A 951 55.55 -0.92 -15.06
N PRO A 952 55.68 -0.63 -16.38
CA PRO A 952 56.96 -0.48 -17.08
C PRO A 952 57.81 0.70 -16.56
N GLU A 953 59.14 0.62 -16.77
CA GLU A 953 60.14 1.57 -16.25
C GLU A 953 60.10 2.96 -16.90
N GLU A 954 59.65 3.03 -18.15
CA GLU A 954 59.49 4.27 -18.89
C GLU A 954 58.06 4.79 -18.63
N PHE A 955 57.91 5.87 -17.83
CA PHE A 955 56.65 6.56 -17.55
C PHE A 955 56.48 7.84 -18.43
N PRO A 956 56.38 7.78 -19.78
CA PRO A 956 56.42 9.00 -20.59
C PRO A 956 55.11 9.81 -20.67
N ASN A 957 53.96 9.33 -20.16
CA ASN A 957 52.65 9.95 -20.49
C ASN A 957 51.80 10.45 -19.31
N PHE A 958 52.15 10.19 -18.04
CA PHE A 958 51.34 10.60 -16.87
C PHE A 958 51.67 12.01 -16.37
N HIS A 959 51.70 13.01 -17.24
CA HIS A 959 52.09 14.39 -16.89
C HIS A 959 50.97 15.22 -16.22
N HIS A 960 49.80 14.63 -16.00
CA HIS A 960 48.57 15.36 -15.64
C HIS A 960 47.72 14.66 -14.57
N MET A 961 48.31 13.81 -13.72
CA MET A 961 47.56 13.19 -12.62
C MET A 961 47.09 14.25 -11.61
N GLU A 962 45.80 14.21 -11.30
CA GLU A 962 45.10 15.06 -10.33
C GLU A 962 44.76 14.28 -9.05
N LYS A 963 44.47 12.97 -9.15
CA LYS A 963 44.19 12.10 -7.99
C LYS A 963 44.87 10.75 -8.09
N LEU A 964 45.47 10.32 -6.98
CA LEU A 964 46.22 9.07 -6.90
C LEU A 964 45.95 8.35 -5.56
N LEU A 965 45.31 7.19 -5.63
CA LEU A 965 45.06 6.27 -4.51
C LEU A 965 45.74 4.94 -4.81
N ILE A 966 46.78 4.55 -4.05
CA ILE A 966 47.51 3.31 -4.32
C ILE A 966 47.88 2.55 -3.05
N GLN A 967 47.81 1.21 -3.12
CA GLN A 967 48.40 0.29 -2.15
C GLN A 967 49.75 -0.28 -2.64
N ILE A 968 50.77 -0.27 -1.77
CA ILE A 968 52.13 -0.78 -2.06
C ILE A 968 52.54 -1.82 -1.01
N SER A 969 53.11 -2.95 -1.43
CA SER A 969 53.68 -3.94 -0.51
C SER A 969 55.21 -3.80 -0.39
N ALA A 970 55.80 -4.46 0.61
CA ALA A 970 57.18 -4.25 1.05
C ALA A 970 58.27 -4.54 0.00
N ASP A 971 57.98 -5.33 -1.05
CA ASP A 971 58.96 -5.75 -2.07
C ASP A 971 59.12 -4.77 -3.25
N CYS A 972 58.51 -3.58 -3.19
CA CYS A 972 58.50 -2.61 -4.28
C CYS A 972 59.69 -1.63 -4.25
N ASP A 973 60.25 -1.30 -5.42
CA ASP A 973 61.19 -0.17 -5.55
C ASP A 973 60.43 1.17 -5.45
N PRO A 974 60.62 1.97 -4.37
CA PRO A 974 59.93 3.24 -4.16
C PRO A 974 60.25 4.30 -5.23
N SER A 975 61.35 4.14 -5.98
CA SER A 975 61.80 5.12 -6.98
C SER A 975 60.77 5.37 -8.09
N LYS A 976 59.95 4.36 -8.42
CA LYS A 976 58.90 4.46 -9.45
C LYS A 976 57.78 5.42 -9.03
N LEU A 977 57.30 5.32 -7.79
CA LEU A 977 56.26 6.20 -7.26
C LEU A 977 56.75 7.65 -7.17
N VAL A 978 57.97 7.85 -6.68
CA VAL A 978 58.58 9.18 -6.55
C VAL A 978 58.67 9.88 -7.90
N LYS A 979 59.11 9.18 -8.96
CA LYS A 979 59.13 9.72 -10.33
C LYS A 979 57.75 10.07 -10.85
N LEU A 980 56.73 9.26 -10.57
CA LEU A 980 55.35 9.53 -11.00
C LEU A 980 54.79 10.81 -10.35
N ILE A 981 55.06 11.02 -9.06
CA ILE A 981 54.65 12.23 -8.35
C ILE A 981 55.40 13.46 -8.91
N GLN A 982 56.72 13.35 -9.13
CA GLN A 982 57.52 14.43 -9.72
C GLN A 982 57.02 14.85 -11.12
N ASN A 983 56.54 13.88 -11.91
CA ASN A 983 55.97 14.13 -13.23
C ASN A 983 54.54 14.72 -13.19
N SER A 984 53.92 14.81 -12.00
CA SER A 984 52.52 15.20 -11.79
C SER A 984 52.36 16.43 -10.89
N PRO A 985 52.77 17.63 -11.35
CA PRO A 985 52.75 18.85 -10.52
C PRO A 985 51.34 19.35 -10.15
N ASN A 986 50.30 18.87 -10.86
CA ASN A 986 48.88 19.23 -10.61
C ASN A 986 48.16 18.28 -9.65
N LEU A 987 48.89 17.40 -8.95
CA LEU A 987 48.29 16.45 -8.01
C LEU A 987 47.56 17.19 -6.87
N HIS A 988 46.30 16.85 -6.66
CA HIS A 988 45.41 17.40 -5.64
C HIS A 988 45.15 16.38 -4.51
N VAL A 989 44.98 15.10 -4.85
CA VAL A 989 44.66 14.03 -3.89
C VAL A 989 45.72 12.95 -3.93
N PHE A 990 46.32 12.64 -2.78
CA PHE A 990 47.30 11.57 -2.65
C PHE A 990 47.01 10.68 -1.45
N HIS A 991 46.63 9.43 -1.71
CA HIS A 991 46.47 8.42 -0.68
C HIS A 991 47.42 7.25 -0.92
N LEU A 992 48.19 6.91 0.12
CA LEU A 992 49.13 5.80 0.10
C LEU A 992 48.84 4.85 1.26
N LYS A 993 48.62 3.59 0.93
CA LYS A 993 48.50 2.49 1.88
C LYS A 993 49.70 1.56 1.75
N CYS A 994 50.52 1.43 2.78
CA CYS A 994 51.79 0.71 2.66
C CYS A 994 52.26 0.10 3.99
N ASN A 995 52.81 -1.11 3.95
CA ASN A 995 53.36 -1.74 5.16
C ASN A 995 54.80 -1.32 5.46
N PHE A 996 55.59 -0.96 4.44
CA PHE A 996 56.99 -0.56 4.58
C PHE A 996 57.45 0.22 3.34
N PHE A 997 58.15 1.34 3.53
CA PHE A 997 58.65 2.19 2.45
C PHE A 997 60.11 2.59 2.72
N SER A 998 61.04 2.18 1.86
CA SER A 998 62.49 2.27 2.13
C SER A 998 63.13 3.64 1.85
N ASP A 999 62.45 4.56 1.13
CA ASP A 999 63.00 5.87 0.72
C ASP A 999 61.99 7.02 0.96
N PHE A 1000 61.54 7.17 2.21
CA PHE A 1000 60.48 8.11 2.58
C PHE A 1000 60.87 9.57 2.36
N GLU A 1001 62.15 9.93 2.50
CA GLU A 1001 62.66 11.29 2.28
C GLU A 1001 62.48 11.74 0.83
N SER A 1002 62.75 10.86 -0.15
CA SER A 1002 62.54 11.16 -1.57
C SER A 1002 61.06 11.31 -1.91
N LEU A 1003 60.18 10.51 -1.29
CA LEU A 1003 58.72 10.66 -1.42
C LEU A 1003 58.25 12.01 -0.92
N MET A 1004 58.68 12.42 0.28
CA MET A 1004 58.30 13.71 0.84
C MET A 1004 58.82 14.87 -0.02
N THR A 1005 60.03 14.76 -0.55
CA THR A 1005 60.60 15.76 -1.47
C THR A 1005 59.78 15.86 -2.76
N ALA A 1006 59.32 14.73 -3.32
CA ALA A 1006 58.44 14.73 -4.48
C ALA A 1006 57.07 15.36 -4.16
N LEU A 1007 56.44 15.02 -3.04
CA LEU A 1007 55.18 15.62 -2.62
C LEU A 1007 55.32 17.14 -2.40
N ALA A 1008 56.44 17.59 -1.83
CA ALA A 1008 56.72 19.02 -1.64
C ALA A 1008 56.68 19.82 -2.95
N SER A 1009 56.97 19.19 -4.08
CA SER A 1009 56.91 19.82 -5.41
C SER A 1009 55.47 20.09 -5.87
N CYS A 1010 54.49 19.33 -5.36
CA CYS A 1010 53.07 19.43 -5.71
C CYS A 1010 52.36 20.52 -4.87
N LYS A 1011 52.50 21.78 -5.28
CA LYS A 1011 51.95 22.95 -4.55
C LYS A 1011 50.41 23.00 -4.43
N LYS A 1012 49.71 22.19 -5.21
CA LYS A 1012 48.23 22.15 -5.29
C LYS A 1012 47.59 21.02 -4.48
N LEU A 1013 48.37 20.26 -3.71
CA LEU A 1013 47.87 19.17 -2.87
C LEU A 1013 46.86 19.70 -1.84
N THR A 1014 45.67 19.12 -1.86
CA THR A 1014 44.57 19.41 -0.94
C THR A 1014 44.28 18.25 0.01
N GLU A 1015 44.61 17.01 -0.37
CA GLU A 1015 44.31 15.82 0.43
C GLU A 1015 45.52 14.88 0.51
N ILE A 1016 45.93 14.53 1.74
CA ILE A 1016 46.98 13.54 2.01
C ILE A 1016 46.44 12.52 3.00
N LYS A 1017 46.53 11.23 2.63
CA LYS A 1017 46.18 10.11 3.50
C LYS A 1017 47.28 9.06 3.50
N PHE A 1018 47.77 8.73 4.68
CA PHE A 1018 48.67 7.59 4.90
C PHE A 1018 47.97 6.54 5.74
N SER A 1019 48.13 5.28 5.35
CA SER A 1019 47.52 4.13 6.04
C SER A 1019 48.54 3.00 6.16
N ASP A 1020 48.46 2.25 7.26
CA ASP A 1020 49.42 1.23 7.68
C ASP A 1020 50.79 1.80 8.12
N SER A 1021 51.58 1.05 8.89
CA SER A 1021 52.71 1.59 9.68
C SER A 1021 54.04 1.63 8.90
N PHE A 1022 54.25 2.68 8.09
CA PHE A 1022 55.50 2.88 7.31
C PHE A 1022 56.14 4.26 7.49
N PHE A 1023 55.54 5.12 8.30
CA PHE A 1023 55.79 6.56 8.33
C PHE A 1023 57.08 6.95 9.09
N GLU A 1024 57.87 7.83 8.47
CA GLU A 1024 59.00 8.52 9.11
C GLU A 1024 58.63 9.97 9.44
N ALA A 1025 58.53 10.30 10.73
CA ALA A 1025 58.00 11.59 11.17
C ALA A 1025 58.91 12.78 10.83
N VAL A 1026 60.23 12.63 10.93
CA VAL A 1026 61.18 13.75 10.80
C VAL A 1026 61.16 14.38 9.40
N PRO A 1027 61.27 13.61 8.30
CA PRO A 1027 61.15 14.18 6.95
C PRO A 1027 59.77 14.78 6.67
N PHE A 1028 58.71 14.17 7.21
CA PHE A 1028 57.34 14.67 7.03
C PHE A 1028 57.15 16.06 7.67
N VAL A 1029 57.53 16.19 8.95
CA VAL A 1029 57.37 17.43 9.72
C VAL A 1029 58.19 18.57 9.11
N ALA A 1030 59.37 18.28 8.58
CA ALA A 1030 60.21 19.30 7.93
C ALA A 1030 59.55 19.92 6.67
N ILE A 1031 58.75 19.14 5.94
CA ILE A 1031 58.17 19.53 4.65
C ILE A 1031 56.72 19.98 4.78
N LEU A 1032 56.03 19.61 5.86
CA LEU A 1032 54.63 19.96 6.13
C LEU A 1032 54.24 21.44 5.89
N PRO A 1033 55.06 22.45 6.25
CA PRO A 1033 54.75 23.86 5.99
C PRO A 1033 54.58 24.21 4.50
N ASN A 1034 55.10 23.38 3.59
CA ASN A 1034 55.00 23.62 2.14
C ASN A 1034 53.58 23.35 1.59
N PHE A 1035 52.73 22.61 2.32
CA PHE A 1035 51.38 22.25 1.87
C PHE A 1035 50.33 23.30 2.27
N ILE A 1036 50.48 24.52 1.75
CA ILE A 1036 49.62 25.66 2.11
C ILE A 1036 48.15 25.46 1.69
N SER A 1037 47.91 24.66 0.64
CA SER A 1037 46.57 24.38 0.11
C SER A 1037 45.88 23.18 0.77
N LEU A 1038 46.51 22.56 1.79
CA LEU A 1038 46.03 21.31 2.38
C LEU A 1038 44.71 21.52 3.13
N LYS A 1039 43.73 20.68 2.80
CA LYS A 1039 42.40 20.64 3.40
C LYS A 1039 42.19 19.39 4.24
N ILE A 1040 42.68 18.22 3.78
CA ILE A 1040 42.51 16.94 4.47
C ILE A 1040 43.88 16.35 4.79
N LEU A 1041 44.11 16.08 6.07
CA LEU A 1041 45.30 15.36 6.54
C LEU A 1041 44.88 14.16 7.39
N ASN A 1042 45.13 12.96 6.89
CA ASN A 1042 44.82 11.71 7.58
C ASN A 1042 46.08 10.90 7.86
N LEU A 1043 46.46 10.85 9.14
CA LEU A 1043 47.63 10.13 9.66
C LEU A 1043 47.23 8.98 10.59
N ALA A 1044 46.03 8.42 10.45
CA ALA A 1044 45.57 7.31 11.28
C ALA A 1044 46.54 6.12 11.22
N GLY A 1045 46.89 5.56 12.38
CA GLY A 1045 47.79 4.40 12.52
C GLY A 1045 49.28 4.71 12.35
N GLN A 1046 49.66 5.97 12.09
CA GLN A 1046 51.06 6.39 12.04
C GLN A 1046 51.60 6.67 13.45
N HIS A 1047 52.92 6.47 13.64
CA HIS A 1047 53.59 6.61 14.94
C HIS A 1047 54.74 7.62 14.87
N PHE A 1048 54.87 8.44 15.91
CA PHE A 1048 55.96 9.41 16.04
C PHE A 1048 57.05 8.86 16.98
N PRO A 1049 58.34 9.05 16.64
CA PRO A 1049 59.45 8.43 17.36
C PRO A 1049 59.77 9.10 18.70
N ASP A 1050 59.58 10.41 18.81
CA ASP A 1050 60.00 11.20 19.97
C ASP A 1050 59.13 12.46 20.19
N GLU A 1051 59.22 13.02 21.39
CA GLU A 1051 58.47 14.20 21.84
C GLU A 1051 58.89 15.48 21.12
N GLU A 1052 60.18 15.68 20.81
CA GLU A 1052 60.68 16.89 20.15
C GLU A 1052 60.11 17.03 18.73
N THR A 1053 60.07 15.92 17.98
CA THR A 1053 59.45 15.86 16.66
C THR A 1053 57.94 16.12 16.73
N SER A 1054 57.29 15.62 17.80
CA SER A 1054 55.86 15.80 18.03
C SER A 1054 55.50 17.24 18.41
N GLU A 1055 56.34 17.93 19.20
CA GLU A 1055 56.18 19.36 19.51
C GLU A 1055 56.34 20.22 18.25
N LYS A 1056 57.37 19.96 17.44
CA LYS A 1056 57.58 20.65 16.16
C LYS A 1056 56.37 20.49 15.24
N PHE A 1057 55.82 19.27 15.15
CA PHE A 1057 54.60 19.00 14.41
C PHE A 1057 53.42 19.83 14.92
N ALA A 1058 53.20 19.90 16.24
CA ALA A 1058 52.11 20.66 16.84
C ALA A 1058 52.17 22.16 16.48
N TYR A 1059 53.34 22.80 16.59
CA TYR A 1059 53.50 24.21 16.22
C TYR A 1059 53.30 24.46 14.72
N ILE A 1060 53.78 23.54 13.86
CA ILE A 1060 53.60 23.65 12.41
C ILE A 1060 52.13 23.48 12.02
N LEU A 1061 51.39 22.61 12.70
CA LEU A 1061 49.98 22.35 12.40
C LEU A 1061 49.13 23.63 12.48
N GLY A 1062 49.41 24.50 13.46
CA GLY A 1062 48.72 25.80 13.59
C GLY A 1062 48.87 26.72 12.37
N SER A 1063 49.92 26.54 11.56
CA SER A 1063 50.15 27.33 10.35
C SER A 1063 49.28 26.92 9.14
N LEU A 1064 48.62 25.75 9.19
CA LEU A 1064 47.81 25.21 8.08
C LEU A 1064 46.37 25.74 8.10
N SER A 1065 46.18 27.03 7.88
CA SER A 1065 44.87 27.72 8.04
C SER A 1065 43.71 27.19 7.18
N ASN A 1066 44.01 26.48 6.09
CA ASN A 1066 43.03 25.93 5.15
C ASN A 1066 42.54 24.52 5.52
N LEU A 1067 43.05 23.94 6.60
CA LEU A 1067 42.73 22.57 7.00
C LEU A 1067 41.26 22.46 7.42
N GLU A 1068 40.53 21.56 6.76
CA GLU A 1068 39.13 21.24 7.01
C GLU A 1068 38.99 19.90 7.77
N GLU A 1069 39.87 18.92 7.53
CA GLU A 1069 39.82 17.61 8.18
C GLU A 1069 41.20 17.18 8.71
N LEU A 1070 41.24 16.81 9.99
CA LEU A 1070 42.45 16.35 10.66
C LEU A 1070 42.20 15.05 11.41
N ILE A 1071 42.92 13.99 11.03
CA ILE A 1071 42.97 12.73 11.75
C ILE A 1071 44.40 12.51 12.24
N LEU A 1072 44.57 12.52 13.57
CA LEU A 1072 45.89 12.51 14.20
C LEU A 1072 46.51 11.10 14.28
N PRO A 1073 47.85 11.04 14.30
CA PRO A 1073 48.60 9.81 14.54
C PRO A 1073 48.42 9.29 15.98
N THR A 1074 48.80 8.03 16.20
CA THR A 1074 48.74 7.34 17.50
C THR A 1074 50.14 7.19 18.10
N GLY A 1075 50.24 7.11 19.43
CA GLY A 1075 51.50 6.80 20.12
C GLY A 1075 51.81 7.71 21.31
N ASP A 1076 52.76 7.27 22.15
CA ASP A 1076 53.08 7.94 23.42
C ASP A 1076 53.67 9.34 23.26
N ALA A 1077 54.43 9.60 22.18
CA ALA A 1077 55.00 10.92 21.91
C ALA A 1077 53.91 11.97 21.60
N ILE A 1078 52.91 11.61 20.79
CA ILE A 1078 51.75 12.46 20.47
C ILE A 1078 50.87 12.67 21.70
N TYR A 1079 50.74 11.64 22.54
CA TYR A 1079 50.01 11.73 23.80
C TYR A 1079 50.58 12.83 24.73
N GLN A 1080 51.90 12.99 24.83
CA GLN A 1080 52.51 14.04 25.67
C GLN A 1080 52.20 15.46 25.15
N VAL A 1081 52.16 15.63 23.83
CA VAL A 1081 51.93 16.94 23.19
C VAL A 1081 50.47 17.18 22.80
N ALA A 1082 49.54 16.27 23.10
CA ALA A 1082 48.15 16.35 22.66
C ALA A 1082 47.48 17.67 23.07
N LYS A 1083 47.78 18.16 24.29
CA LYS A 1083 47.29 19.46 24.77
C LYS A 1083 47.78 20.62 23.91
N LEU A 1084 49.05 20.62 23.51
CA LEU A 1084 49.63 21.63 22.65
C LEU A 1084 48.96 21.60 21.26
N ILE A 1085 48.74 20.41 20.69
CA ILE A 1085 48.03 20.25 19.41
C ILE A 1085 46.62 20.87 19.49
N ILE A 1086 45.86 20.54 20.55
CA ILE A 1086 44.51 21.08 20.77
C ILE A 1086 44.52 22.61 20.85
N GLN A 1087 45.51 23.20 21.53
CA GLN A 1087 45.67 24.65 21.62
C GLN A 1087 45.97 25.29 20.25
N GLN A 1088 46.81 24.65 19.43
CA GLN A 1088 47.13 25.15 18.08
C GLN A 1088 45.93 25.03 17.12
N CYS A 1089 45.01 24.08 17.34
CA CYS A 1089 43.77 23.97 16.55
C CYS A 1089 42.88 25.23 16.64
N GLN A 1090 43.07 26.11 17.65
CA GLN A 1090 42.37 27.40 17.69
C GLN A 1090 42.66 28.30 16.48
N GLN A 1091 43.81 28.10 15.83
CA GLN A 1091 44.22 28.82 14.62
C GLN A 1091 43.58 28.25 13.34
N LEU A 1092 42.96 27.06 13.42
CA LEU A 1092 42.37 26.33 12.29
C LEU A 1092 40.89 26.68 12.11
N HIS A 1093 40.61 27.88 11.59
CA HIS A 1093 39.24 28.39 11.47
C HIS A 1093 38.33 27.67 10.46
N CYS A 1094 38.89 26.77 9.64
CA CYS A 1094 38.15 25.99 8.64
C CYS A 1094 37.86 24.55 9.08
N LEU A 1095 38.29 24.14 10.28
CA LEU A 1095 38.23 22.75 10.73
C LEU A 1095 36.79 22.28 10.92
N ARG A 1096 36.43 21.21 10.19
CA ARG A 1096 35.12 20.55 10.16
C ARG A 1096 35.19 19.14 10.77
N VAL A 1097 36.30 18.42 10.61
CA VAL A 1097 36.49 17.07 11.16
C VAL A 1097 37.77 17.00 11.99
N LEU A 1098 37.66 16.50 13.22
CA LEU A 1098 38.79 16.32 14.12
C LEU A 1098 38.71 14.95 14.80
N SER A 1099 39.77 14.15 14.68
CA SER A 1099 39.82 12.80 15.26
C SER A 1099 41.08 12.55 16.08
N PHE A 1100 40.89 12.05 17.31
CA PHE A 1100 41.92 11.59 18.24
C PHE A 1100 41.70 10.13 18.60
N PHE A 1101 42.73 9.31 18.46
CA PHE A 1101 42.71 7.90 18.87
C PHE A 1101 43.89 7.65 19.82
N GLN A 1102 43.65 6.95 20.95
CA GLN A 1102 44.67 6.54 21.93
C GLN A 1102 45.61 7.63 22.48
N THR A 1103 45.28 8.91 22.29
CA THR A 1103 46.18 10.07 22.51
C THR A 1103 45.68 11.02 23.59
N LEU A 1104 44.47 10.81 24.12
CA LEU A 1104 43.85 11.71 25.11
C LEU A 1104 43.77 11.10 26.51
N ASN A 1105 43.85 11.98 27.51
CA ASN A 1105 43.56 11.80 28.93
C ASN A 1105 42.58 12.86 29.46
N ASP A 1106 42.30 12.83 30.76
CA ASP A 1106 41.35 13.74 31.43
C ASP A 1106 41.68 15.23 31.24
N ASP A 1107 42.95 15.63 31.35
CA ASP A 1107 43.35 17.03 31.18
C ASP A 1107 43.20 17.50 29.73
N SER A 1108 43.59 16.65 28.77
CA SER A 1108 43.52 16.97 27.34
C SER A 1108 42.09 17.08 26.82
N VAL A 1109 41.16 16.23 27.27
CA VAL A 1109 39.76 16.29 26.83
C VAL A 1109 39.08 17.56 27.35
N VAL A 1110 39.40 17.99 28.57
CA VAL A 1110 38.92 19.27 29.11
C VAL A 1110 39.52 20.46 28.35
N GLU A 1111 40.75 20.35 27.85
CA GLU A 1111 41.34 21.40 27.01
C GLU A 1111 40.55 21.59 25.69
N ILE A 1112 40.01 20.51 25.10
CA ILE A 1112 39.12 20.60 23.92
C ILE A 1112 37.91 21.48 24.25
N ALA A 1113 37.29 21.27 25.42
CA ALA A 1113 36.18 22.09 25.86
C ALA A 1113 36.57 23.57 26.03
N LYS A 1114 37.76 23.87 26.57
CA LYS A 1114 38.23 25.27 26.69
C LYS A 1114 38.41 25.94 25.33
N VAL A 1115 39.00 25.24 24.35
CA VAL A 1115 39.18 25.77 22.99
C VAL A 1115 37.84 25.97 22.30
N ALA A 1116 36.87 25.06 22.52
CA ALA A 1116 35.50 25.22 22.05
C ALA A 1116 34.83 26.49 22.60
N ILE A 1117 34.88 26.71 23.92
CA ILE A 1117 34.34 27.93 24.56
C ILE A 1117 34.96 29.20 23.96
N ASN A 1118 36.27 29.19 23.72
CA ASN A 1118 36.99 30.31 23.12
C ASN A 1118 36.69 30.52 21.61
N GLY A 1119 35.79 29.72 21.02
CA GLY A 1119 35.33 29.85 19.64
C GLY A 1119 36.21 29.14 18.61
N GLY A 1120 37.16 28.31 19.03
CA GLY A 1120 38.08 27.62 18.11
C GLY A 1120 37.41 26.57 17.21
N PHE A 1121 36.26 26.01 17.62
CA PHE A 1121 35.58 24.91 16.93
C PHE A 1121 34.18 25.26 16.39
N GLN A 1122 33.94 26.53 16.05
CA GLN A 1122 32.61 26.97 15.59
C GLN A 1122 32.12 26.26 14.32
N LYS A 1123 33.03 25.89 13.40
CA LYS A 1123 32.70 25.17 12.15
C LYS A 1123 32.83 23.65 12.25
N LEU A 1124 33.17 23.12 13.43
CA LEU A 1124 33.41 21.69 13.60
C LEU A 1124 32.09 20.93 13.49
N GLU A 1125 32.04 19.97 12.58
CA GLU A 1125 30.88 19.12 12.29
C GLU A 1125 31.04 17.71 12.88
N ASN A 1126 32.26 17.17 12.94
CA ASN A 1126 32.55 15.85 13.49
C ASN A 1126 33.73 15.90 14.46
N LEU A 1127 33.49 15.43 15.69
CA LEU A 1127 34.50 15.23 16.72
C LEU A 1127 34.56 13.75 17.11
N ASN A 1128 35.69 13.12 16.85
CA ASN A 1128 35.93 11.72 17.18
C ASN A 1128 37.00 11.56 18.26
N LEU A 1129 36.58 11.10 19.45
CA LEU A 1129 37.41 10.85 20.63
C LEU A 1129 37.44 9.35 20.96
N SER A 1130 37.17 8.48 19.99
CA SER A 1130 37.04 7.05 20.22
C SER A 1130 38.39 6.41 20.61
N ILE A 1131 38.33 5.33 21.39
CA ILE A 1131 39.50 4.50 21.75
C ILE A 1131 40.53 5.28 22.59
N ASN A 1132 40.09 6.30 23.34
CA ASN A 1132 40.92 6.99 24.34
C ASN A 1132 40.70 6.41 25.75
N HIS A 1133 41.30 5.25 26.02
CA HIS A 1133 41.10 4.53 27.29
C HIS A 1133 41.72 5.23 28.51
N LYS A 1134 42.61 6.21 28.31
CA LYS A 1134 43.16 6.99 29.43
C LYS A 1134 42.22 8.08 29.93
N ILE A 1135 41.12 8.38 29.21
CA ILE A 1135 40.05 9.24 29.71
C ILE A 1135 39.20 8.42 30.68
N THR A 1136 39.09 8.92 31.92
CA THR A 1136 38.28 8.37 32.99
C THR A 1136 36.84 8.86 32.89
N GLU A 1137 35.96 8.22 33.66
CA GLU A 1137 34.57 8.66 33.81
C GLU A 1137 34.47 10.11 34.34
N GLU A 1138 35.36 10.49 35.24
CA GLU A 1138 35.46 11.85 35.77
C GLU A 1138 35.95 12.85 34.71
N GLY A 1139 36.93 12.46 33.88
CA GLY A 1139 37.37 13.25 32.74
C GLY A 1139 36.24 13.58 31.76
N TYR A 1140 35.43 12.58 31.40
CA TYR A 1140 34.25 12.80 30.56
C TYR A 1140 33.19 13.68 31.24
N ARG A 1141 32.94 13.51 32.55
CA ARG A 1141 32.03 14.37 33.30
C ARG A 1141 32.47 15.83 33.24
N ASN A 1142 33.74 16.10 33.52
CA ASN A 1142 34.30 17.45 33.50
C ASN A 1142 34.26 18.05 32.08
N PHE A 1143 34.54 17.23 31.06
CA PHE A 1143 34.38 17.61 29.66
C PHE A 1143 32.93 18.00 29.35
N PHE A 1144 31.93 17.16 29.66
CA PHE A 1144 30.52 17.48 29.39
C PHE A 1144 30.02 18.69 30.18
N GLN A 1145 30.55 18.98 31.36
CA GLN A 1145 30.18 20.19 32.10
C GLN A 1145 30.73 21.45 31.44
N ALA A 1146 31.96 21.39 30.90
CA ALA A 1146 32.61 22.53 30.27
C ALA A 1146 32.23 22.73 28.79
N LEU A 1147 31.84 21.67 28.07
CA LEU A 1147 31.64 21.74 26.62
C LEU A 1147 30.47 22.66 26.24
N ASP A 1148 30.77 23.68 25.45
CA ASP A 1148 29.82 24.66 24.93
C ASP A 1148 30.35 25.30 23.62
N ASN A 1149 29.53 26.11 22.96
CA ASN A 1149 29.90 26.93 21.79
C ASN A 1149 30.35 26.15 20.54
N MET A 1150 29.73 24.99 20.28
CA MET A 1150 29.90 24.22 19.04
C MET A 1150 28.57 24.05 18.30
N PRO A 1151 28.04 25.13 17.68
CA PRO A 1151 26.70 25.14 17.11
C PRO A 1151 26.55 24.23 15.88
N ASN A 1152 27.63 23.91 15.17
CA ASN A 1152 27.59 23.11 13.93
C ASN A 1152 27.93 21.62 14.13
N LEU A 1153 28.17 21.18 15.37
CA LEU A 1153 28.58 19.79 15.64
C LEU A 1153 27.41 18.83 15.36
N GLN A 1154 27.60 17.94 14.39
CA GLN A 1154 26.62 16.94 13.96
C GLN A 1154 26.91 15.55 14.51
N GLU A 1155 28.19 15.18 14.63
CA GLU A 1155 28.61 13.87 15.11
C GLU A 1155 29.64 13.97 16.24
N LEU A 1156 29.36 13.28 17.35
CA LEU A 1156 30.26 13.14 18.49
C LEU A 1156 30.49 11.65 18.78
N ASN A 1157 31.74 11.20 18.70
CA ASN A 1157 32.13 9.83 19.02
C ASN A 1157 32.99 9.80 20.31
N ILE A 1158 32.53 9.10 21.35
CA ILE A 1158 33.20 8.93 22.66
C ILE A 1158 33.30 7.45 23.06
N SER A 1159 33.41 6.58 22.06
CA SER A 1159 33.43 5.14 22.21
C SER A 1159 34.76 4.63 22.79
N ARG A 1160 34.74 3.51 23.51
CA ARG A 1160 35.95 2.80 23.98
C ARG A 1160 36.01 1.39 23.41
N HIS A 1161 37.13 0.70 23.62
CA HIS A 1161 37.28 -0.69 23.23
C HIS A 1161 36.35 -1.54 24.10
N PHE A 1162 35.82 -2.65 23.58
CA PHE A 1162 34.81 -3.46 24.29
C PHE A 1162 35.36 -4.11 25.58
N THR A 1163 36.67 -4.28 25.71
CA THR A 1163 37.33 -4.74 26.95
C THR A 1163 37.48 -3.63 28.00
N GLU A 1164 37.46 -2.36 27.59
CA GLU A 1164 37.73 -1.17 28.42
C GLU A 1164 36.44 -0.38 28.65
N CYS A 1165 35.46 -1.02 29.29
CA CYS A 1165 34.14 -0.43 29.55
C CYS A 1165 34.15 0.59 30.68
N ILE A 1166 33.25 1.57 30.61
CA ILE A 1166 32.98 2.52 31.72
C ILE A 1166 31.60 2.21 32.30
N LYS A 1167 31.55 1.98 33.62
CA LYS A 1167 30.30 2.05 34.39
C LYS A 1167 29.99 3.52 34.65
N ALA A 1168 29.00 4.08 33.95
CA ALA A 1168 28.69 5.50 34.08
C ALA A 1168 27.97 5.77 35.41
N GLN A 1169 28.32 6.84 36.10
CA GLN A 1169 27.52 7.32 37.23
C GLN A 1169 26.38 8.19 36.72
N ALA A 1170 25.24 8.18 37.43
CA ALA A 1170 24.09 9.02 37.10
C ALA A 1170 24.42 10.52 36.99
N THR A 1171 25.44 11.01 37.72
CA THR A 1171 25.93 12.40 37.62
C THR A 1171 26.57 12.71 36.26
N THR A 1172 27.27 11.74 35.68
CA THR A 1172 27.93 11.87 34.37
C THR A 1172 26.92 11.75 33.23
N VAL A 1173 25.94 10.84 33.34
CA VAL A 1173 24.84 10.74 32.37
C VAL A 1173 23.97 12.01 32.39
N LYS A 1174 23.73 12.60 33.57
CA LYS A 1174 23.07 13.92 33.69
C LYS A 1174 23.88 15.03 33.02
N SER A 1175 25.20 15.05 33.23
CA SER A 1175 26.09 16.05 32.62
C SER A 1175 26.12 15.92 31.09
N LEU A 1176 26.17 14.69 30.57
CA LEU A 1176 26.06 14.38 29.15
C LEU A 1176 24.71 14.83 28.59
N SER A 1177 23.61 14.49 29.25
CA SER A 1177 22.25 14.87 28.85
C SER A 1177 22.12 16.40 28.72
N GLN A 1178 22.64 17.15 29.69
CA GLN A 1178 22.68 18.61 29.63
C GLN A 1178 23.61 19.12 28.52
N CYS A 1179 24.76 18.48 28.30
CA CYS A 1179 25.70 18.85 27.24
C CYS A 1179 25.08 18.67 25.85
N VAL A 1180 24.43 17.54 25.59
CA VAL A 1180 23.76 17.26 24.31
C VAL A 1180 22.67 18.31 24.04
N LEU A 1181 21.89 18.71 25.04
CA LEU A 1181 20.90 19.79 24.88
C LEU A 1181 21.51 21.16 24.55
N ARG A 1182 22.80 21.40 24.87
CA ARG A 1182 23.52 22.61 24.46
C ARG A 1182 24.10 22.54 23.04
N LEU A 1183 24.02 21.38 22.37
CA LEU A 1183 24.56 21.14 21.03
C LEU A 1183 23.41 21.01 20.00
N PRO A 1184 22.87 22.13 19.48
CA PRO A 1184 21.59 22.14 18.76
C PRO A 1184 21.59 21.37 17.43
N SER A 1185 22.76 21.14 16.82
CA SER A 1185 22.89 20.48 15.52
C SER A 1185 23.27 18.99 15.62
N LEU A 1186 23.35 18.43 16.83
CA LEU A 1186 23.83 17.06 17.01
C LEU A 1186 22.80 16.04 16.47
N ILE A 1187 23.26 15.19 15.56
CA ILE A 1187 22.44 14.15 14.89
C ILE A 1187 22.94 12.74 15.24
N ARG A 1188 24.21 12.58 15.59
CA ARG A 1188 24.77 11.27 15.94
C ARG A 1188 25.67 11.35 17.17
N LEU A 1189 25.36 10.52 18.15
CA LEU A 1189 26.15 10.34 19.36
C LEU A 1189 26.55 8.87 19.46
N ASN A 1190 27.85 8.59 19.42
CA ASN A 1190 28.38 7.24 19.51
C ASN A 1190 29.10 7.03 20.84
N MET A 1191 28.66 6.05 21.59
CA MET A 1191 29.02 5.79 22.98
C MET A 1191 29.21 4.29 23.24
N LEU A 1192 29.87 3.60 22.32
CA LEU A 1192 30.12 2.17 22.51
C LEU A 1192 31.01 1.95 23.74
N SER A 1193 30.76 0.88 24.51
CA SER A 1193 31.40 0.55 25.80
C SER A 1193 31.00 1.40 27.01
N TRP A 1194 29.92 2.18 26.90
CA TRP A 1194 29.29 2.82 28.06
C TRP A 1194 28.24 1.87 28.65
N LEU A 1195 28.48 1.41 29.88
CA LEU A 1195 27.55 0.56 30.60
C LEU A 1195 26.54 1.45 31.32
N LEU A 1196 25.33 1.50 30.78
CA LEU A 1196 24.19 2.29 31.25
C LEU A 1196 23.12 1.36 31.79
N ASP A 1197 22.52 1.72 32.92
CA ASP A 1197 21.37 1.00 33.46
C ASP A 1197 20.05 1.44 32.79
N ALA A 1198 18.93 0.86 33.21
CA ALA A 1198 17.62 1.17 32.64
C ALA A 1198 17.17 2.63 32.91
N ASP A 1199 17.54 3.20 34.06
CA ASP A 1199 17.19 4.56 34.45
C ASP A 1199 18.01 5.59 33.65
N ASP A 1200 19.28 5.31 33.41
CA ASP A 1200 20.16 6.09 32.53
C ASP A 1200 19.65 6.12 31.09
N ILE A 1201 19.23 4.96 30.56
CA ILE A 1201 18.64 4.86 29.21
C ILE A 1201 17.32 5.64 29.15
N ALA A 1202 16.47 5.54 30.17
CA ALA A 1202 15.24 6.33 30.26
C ALA A 1202 15.54 7.84 30.27
N LEU A 1203 16.55 8.28 31.01
CA LEU A 1203 17.00 9.67 31.03
C LEU A 1203 17.48 10.15 29.66
N LEU A 1204 18.25 9.33 28.94
CA LEU A 1204 18.70 9.64 27.58
C LEU A 1204 17.54 9.68 26.57
N ASN A 1205 16.53 8.82 26.72
CA ASN A 1205 15.34 8.86 25.89
C ASN A 1205 14.52 10.14 26.11
N VAL A 1206 14.30 10.55 27.37
CA VAL A 1206 13.63 11.83 27.68
C VAL A 1206 14.44 13.03 27.18
N MET A 1207 15.76 12.98 27.29
CA MET A 1207 16.64 14.01 26.72
C MET A 1207 16.50 14.07 25.20
N LYS A 1208 16.52 12.90 24.55
CA LYS A 1208 16.35 12.79 23.11
C LYS A 1208 15.03 13.39 22.67
N GLU A 1209 13.93 13.15 23.37
CA GLU A 1209 12.63 13.77 23.07
C GLU A 1209 12.65 15.31 23.13
N ARG A 1210 13.44 15.89 24.05
CA ARG A 1210 13.55 17.34 24.24
C ARG A 1210 14.59 18.02 23.34
N HIS A 1211 15.45 17.26 22.68
CA HIS A 1211 16.51 17.78 21.83
C HIS A 1211 15.92 18.43 20.56
N PRO A 1212 16.48 19.55 20.04
CA PRO A 1212 16.01 20.16 18.80
C PRO A 1212 15.97 19.18 17.62
N GLN A 1213 16.94 18.23 17.58
CA GLN A 1213 17.05 17.19 16.56
C GLN A 1213 16.51 15.81 17.01
N SER A 1214 15.56 15.77 17.96
CA SER A 1214 15.04 14.52 18.59
C SER A 1214 14.76 13.36 17.64
N LYS A 1215 14.27 13.67 16.43
CA LYS A 1215 13.86 12.70 15.39
C LYS A 1215 15.03 12.11 14.61
N TYR A 1216 16.16 12.82 14.53
CA TYR A 1216 17.38 12.40 13.82
C TYR A 1216 18.45 11.89 14.76
N LEU A 1217 18.45 12.39 16.01
CA LEU A 1217 19.44 12.05 17.01
C LEU A 1217 19.49 10.54 17.22
N THR A 1218 20.56 9.95 16.73
CA THR A 1218 20.85 8.52 16.84
C THR A 1218 21.92 8.34 17.90
N ILE A 1219 21.57 7.59 18.95
CA ILE A 1219 22.49 7.23 20.02
C ILE A 1219 22.90 5.78 19.79
N LEU A 1220 24.15 5.58 19.42
CA LEU A 1220 24.74 4.26 19.22
C LEU A 1220 25.49 3.88 20.50
N GLN A 1221 24.93 2.97 21.27
CA GLN A 1221 25.51 2.52 22.55
C GLN A 1221 25.85 1.02 22.56
N LYS A 1222 25.42 0.27 21.55
CA LYS A 1222 25.54 -1.20 21.52
C LYS A 1222 26.74 -1.66 20.72
N TRP A 1223 27.59 -2.47 21.32
CA TRP A 1223 28.64 -3.21 20.63
C TRP A 1223 28.09 -4.44 19.92
N ILE A 1224 28.54 -4.68 18.69
CA ILE A 1224 28.26 -5.92 17.97
C ILE A 1224 29.53 -6.77 18.01
N LEU A 1225 29.46 -7.94 18.66
CA LEU A 1225 30.62 -8.83 18.86
C LEU A 1225 30.30 -10.26 18.42
N PRO A 1226 31.29 -11.04 17.94
CA PRO A 1226 31.08 -12.43 17.53
C PRO A 1226 30.77 -13.38 18.71
N PHE A 1227 30.83 -12.88 19.95
CA PHE A 1227 30.53 -13.60 21.18
C PHE A 1227 29.68 -12.77 22.14
N SER A 1228 28.89 -13.45 22.96
CA SER A 1228 28.17 -12.81 24.07
C SER A 1228 29.12 -12.44 25.21
N PRO A 1229 28.84 -11.36 25.96
CA PRO A 1229 29.59 -11.03 27.16
C PRO A 1229 29.40 -12.10 28.25
N ILE A 1230 30.37 -12.23 29.15
CA ILE A 1230 30.28 -13.13 30.30
C ILE A 1230 29.45 -12.45 31.39
N ILE A 1231 28.27 -12.99 31.67
CA ILE A 1231 27.37 -12.43 32.68
C ILE A 1231 27.80 -12.91 34.08
N GLN A 1232 28.19 -11.95 34.93
CA GLN A 1232 28.33 -12.19 36.37
C GLN A 1232 26.93 -12.25 37.00
N LYS A 1233 26.65 -13.36 37.68
CA LYS A 1233 25.42 -13.60 38.43
C LYS A 1233 25.48 -13.00 39.83
#